data_AF-A0A194PD64-F1
#
_entry.id   AF-A0A194PD64-F1
#
_cell.length_a   1.000
_cell.length_b   1.000
_cell.length_c   1.000
_cell.angle_alpha   90.00
_cell.angle_beta   90.00
_cell.angle_gamma   90.00
#
_symmetry.space_group_name_H-M   'P 1'
#
loop_
_entity.id
_entity.type
_entity.pdbx_description
1 polymer ?
#
loop_
_entity_poly.entity_id
_entity_poly.type
_entity_poly.pdbx_seq_one_letter_code
_entity_poly.pdbx_strand_id
1 'polypeptide(L)'
;MAYTLPRMEKCCCISLRTGSLIVGYVSIVISSLFTGAVSWSLYKVVTYVSEVKPNPEHTAEEIAKVALGVYISHAYLLLVLLYYFFISLLLVIGVHMLVQWINDAGLSEGTKRANLLRKIMEVMIHQAPQTIPMYIENVLSFVSDKSTDVKKQVVAFIEELSKQYPEYLPKIIGQLQMLVIDSVIAVQKRAIQAASIAYRNVLIWLCKSNAEIQEMQHVWEHLNKLKLLILNMIDSENEGIRTHSIKFLEEVVLLQSSSEDSEDEFTLDKLPAHLPFLKRHALEEEAEHIFQLLLKFHNSQHISSVNLMACMTTLCLLAKLRPKYMPRVVQALGDLHTTLPPTLSQSQVNSVRKHLKMLLLNLIKHPSSNDMLPNLTQLLADIGMTPQEINKIVPKERRNKRVNEIKDDNPVKKLRIDSPQSYSQGSDSNSRSEFTYEDDSSQNSFNISKASVTEDSIFDGLNNIDCVVNLIMSTLLNHLPPTMPSNFITAYKPIPNSGTKTQKKSLAKMILALIKDEPIPTTPTLIPTPTFNPTPTLIPTPTLNPTPTPIQPPLLSETTTKIPLLRDDDEKVTLKNAVAKLQESAKAEREMESAVSKLMEETRQEHIKAEERKTKEKEKLVAPPTPSIPKLKQKVKLLKLQELTRPIPKDIKENLMLQAVERILRAEQDCIIGGAEQIRTKFITIFASSYTSDIRELVLHYILEDPVNRIDLALSWLYEEYSIMQGFNRHPLTLKNINEKHDQNYNQLLCSLINQICERGDPLMENSKDILMRKIYLESPVITEEAIDYLKHLVSEEKMALLALDLLEELCLMRPPRAHKYVASLVPHVLSDNEEIREVALKSSLKVYKNSTDSARRVIEKNALLHLGFITLSTPPEIISPRHARVWTEEQYKLCLSLVIALFPEKEGKYKIEKMC
;
A
#
# COMPACT_ATOMS: atom_id res chain seq x y z
N MET A 1 -35.68 34.23 -20.61
CA MET A 1 -34.49 34.49 -21.45
C MET A 1 -33.43 35.12 -20.57
N ALA A 2 -32.24 34.52 -20.46
CA ALA A 2 -31.13 35.12 -19.71
C ALA A 2 -30.30 35.97 -20.67
N TYR A 3 -30.23 37.28 -20.45
CA TYR A 3 -29.36 38.16 -21.24
C TYR A 3 -27.91 38.01 -20.77
N THR A 4 -27.10 37.30 -21.54
CA THR A 4 -25.64 37.27 -21.35
C THR A 4 -25.06 38.63 -21.70
N LEU A 5 -24.83 39.46 -20.68
CA LEU A 5 -24.07 40.70 -20.82
C LEU A 5 -22.66 40.40 -21.36
N PRO A 6 -22.15 41.16 -22.34
CA PRO A 6 -20.87 40.87 -22.97
C PRO A 6 -19.71 41.08 -21.99
N ARG A 7 -18.84 40.07 -21.85
CA ARG A 7 -17.55 40.23 -21.18
C ARG A 7 -16.65 41.14 -22.03
N MET A 8 -16.35 42.33 -21.52
CA MET A 8 -15.42 43.28 -22.13
C MET A 8 -13.97 42.82 -21.92
N GLU A 9 -13.49 41.88 -22.74
CA GLU A 9 -12.15 41.28 -22.58
C GLU A 9 -10.98 42.24 -22.85
N LYS A 10 -11.24 43.40 -23.49
CA LYS A 10 -10.24 44.44 -23.75
C LYS A 10 -10.82 45.83 -23.49
N CYS A 11 -10.36 46.47 -22.42
CA CYS A 11 -10.43 47.93 -22.24
C CYS A 11 -9.01 48.47 -22.15
N CYS A 12 -8.74 49.64 -22.74
CA CYS A 12 -7.37 50.13 -22.91
C CYS A 12 -6.77 50.70 -21.62
N CYS A 13 -5.45 50.57 -21.48
CA CYS A 13 -4.57 51.33 -20.58
C CYS A 13 -4.79 51.20 -19.05
N ILE A 14 -5.82 50.51 -18.55
CA ILE A 14 -6.12 50.40 -17.11
C ILE A 14 -6.14 48.93 -16.68
N SER A 15 -5.41 48.59 -15.62
CA SER A 15 -5.39 47.22 -15.08
C SER A 15 -6.72 46.84 -14.44
N LEU A 16 -7.12 45.57 -14.51
CA LEU A 16 -8.39 45.09 -13.91
C LEU A 16 -8.48 45.37 -12.39
N ARG A 17 -7.33 45.35 -11.71
CA ARG A 17 -7.15 45.72 -10.30
C ARG A 17 -7.52 47.18 -10.02
N THR A 18 -7.17 48.08 -10.92
CA THR A 18 -7.59 49.49 -10.86
C THR A 18 -9.06 49.61 -11.26
N GLY A 19 -9.51 48.86 -12.28
CA GLY A 19 -10.87 48.90 -12.81
C GLY A 19 -11.96 48.60 -11.78
N SER A 20 -11.86 47.51 -11.01
CA SER A 20 -12.89 47.18 -10.01
C SER A 20 -12.92 48.16 -8.83
N LEU A 21 -11.76 48.65 -8.40
CA LEU A 21 -11.67 49.69 -7.37
C LEU A 21 -12.23 51.03 -7.88
N ILE A 22 -11.91 51.44 -9.12
CA ILE A 22 -12.51 52.62 -9.76
C ILE A 22 -14.04 52.47 -9.80
N VAL A 23 -14.57 51.33 -10.25
CA VAL A 23 -16.03 51.09 -10.27
C VAL A 23 -16.62 51.17 -8.86
N GLY A 24 -15.95 50.62 -7.85
CA GLY A 24 -16.38 50.74 -6.44
C GLY A 24 -16.41 52.19 -5.95
N TYR A 25 -15.32 52.94 -6.10
CA TYR A 25 -15.25 54.35 -5.69
C TYR A 25 -16.20 55.25 -6.50
N VAL A 26 -16.32 55.04 -7.82
CA VAL A 26 -17.27 55.75 -8.68
C VAL A 26 -18.72 55.42 -8.30
N SER A 27 -19.04 54.17 -7.97
CA SER A 27 -20.35 53.79 -7.43
C SER A 27 -20.66 54.52 -6.12
N ILE A 28 -19.72 54.55 -5.17
CA ILE A 28 -19.84 55.30 -3.90
C ILE A 28 -20.08 56.79 -4.15
N VAL A 29 -19.32 57.42 -5.06
CA VAL A 29 -19.47 58.84 -5.41
C VAL A 29 -20.80 59.11 -6.09
N ILE A 30 -21.20 58.30 -7.08
CA ILE A 30 -22.48 58.43 -7.79
C ILE A 30 -23.66 58.25 -6.82
N SER A 31 -23.65 57.20 -5.98
CA SER A 31 -24.68 57.00 -4.95
C SER A 31 -24.76 58.18 -3.99
N SER A 32 -23.63 58.78 -3.61
CA SER A 32 -23.59 59.97 -2.75
C SER A 32 -24.21 61.19 -3.44
N LEU A 33 -23.84 61.44 -4.71
CA LEU A 33 -24.38 62.56 -5.51
C LEU A 33 -25.89 62.42 -5.76
N PHE A 34 -26.35 61.23 -6.12
CA PHE A 34 -27.79 60.96 -6.28
C PHE A 34 -28.54 61.06 -4.94
N THR A 35 -27.97 60.60 -3.83
CA THR A 35 -28.58 60.76 -2.49
C THR A 35 -28.72 62.25 -2.13
N GLY A 36 -27.71 63.06 -2.45
CA GLY A 36 -27.77 64.52 -2.30
C GLY A 36 -28.83 65.18 -3.19
N ALA A 37 -28.92 64.78 -4.47
CA ALA A 37 -29.91 65.30 -5.41
C ALA A 37 -31.36 64.93 -5.01
N VAL A 38 -31.58 63.70 -4.55
CA VAL A 38 -32.89 63.23 -4.07
C VAL A 38 -33.26 63.92 -2.75
N SER A 39 -32.30 64.12 -1.83
CA SER A 39 -32.51 64.93 -0.62
C SER A 39 -32.84 66.39 -0.93
N TRP A 40 -32.21 67.00 -1.93
CA TRP A 40 -32.48 68.37 -2.39
C TRP A 40 -33.85 68.49 -3.08
N SER A 41 -34.24 67.49 -3.88
CA SER A 41 -35.59 67.37 -4.44
C SER A 41 -36.64 67.28 -3.34
N LEU A 42 -36.43 66.40 -2.35
CA LEU A 42 -37.29 66.24 -1.18
C LEU A 42 -37.41 67.56 -0.39
N TYR A 43 -36.31 68.26 -0.14
CA TYR A 43 -36.31 69.57 0.50
C TYR A 43 -37.18 70.58 -0.28
N LYS A 44 -37.01 70.68 -1.60
CA LYS A 44 -37.84 71.56 -2.44
C LYS A 44 -39.32 71.22 -2.40
N VAL A 45 -39.70 69.94 -2.35
CA VAL A 45 -41.11 69.52 -2.23
C VAL A 45 -41.66 69.94 -0.86
N VAL A 46 -40.90 69.75 0.23
CA VAL A 46 -41.30 70.19 1.58
C VAL A 46 -41.44 71.71 1.64
N THR A 47 -40.46 72.48 1.14
CA THR A 47 -40.52 73.95 1.09
C THR A 47 -41.71 74.43 0.28
N TYR A 48 -41.94 73.88 -0.92
CA TYR A 48 -43.10 74.21 -1.75
C TYR A 48 -44.41 73.97 -0.98
N VAL A 49 -44.60 72.79 -0.40
CA VAL A 49 -45.80 72.45 0.40
C VAL A 49 -45.99 73.40 1.59
N SER A 50 -44.93 73.90 2.21
CA SER A 50 -45.00 74.91 3.28
C SER A 50 -45.27 76.35 2.82
N GLU A 51 -45.05 76.65 1.53
CA GLU A 51 -45.18 78.00 0.94
C GLU A 51 -46.41 78.17 0.03
N VAL A 52 -47.18 77.10 -0.24
CA VAL A 52 -48.40 77.14 -1.08
C VAL A 52 -49.40 78.15 -0.52
N LYS A 53 -49.68 79.20 -1.29
CA LYS A 53 -50.88 80.04 -1.12
C LYS A 53 -52.07 79.34 -1.81
N PRO A 54 -53.30 79.44 -1.26
CA PRO A 54 -54.46 78.77 -1.84
C PRO A 54 -54.72 79.23 -3.28
N ASN A 55 -54.77 78.26 -4.21
CA ASN A 55 -55.01 78.47 -5.63
C ASN A 55 -56.40 77.88 -6.01
N PRO A 56 -57.26 78.55 -6.80
CA PRO A 56 -58.62 78.06 -7.07
C PRO A 56 -58.72 76.72 -7.82
N GLU A 57 -57.66 76.29 -8.49
CA GLU A 57 -57.69 75.12 -9.39
C GLU A 57 -57.30 73.79 -8.73
N HIS A 58 -56.64 73.82 -7.56
CA HIS A 58 -56.17 72.63 -6.83
C HIS A 58 -56.36 72.80 -5.33
N THR A 59 -57.03 71.85 -4.67
CA THR A 59 -57.24 71.91 -3.22
C THR A 59 -55.99 71.52 -2.44
N ALA A 60 -55.85 72.05 -1.22
CA ALA A 60 -54.72 71.73 -0.34
C ALA A 60 -54.64 70.22 -0.01
N GLU A 61 -55.77 69.52 0.03
CA GLU A 61 -55.85 68.09 0.32
C GLU A 61 -55.36 67.23 -0.86
N GLU A 62 -55.67 67.63 -2.10
CA GLU A 62 -55.09 67.02 -3.31
C GLU A 62 -53.57 67.21 -3.39
N ILE A 63 -53.10 68.44 -3.10
CA ILE A 63 -51.66 68.75 -3.07
C ILE A 63 -50.94 67.91 -2.00
N ALA A 64 -51.51 67.79 -0.80
CA ALA A 64 -50.97 66.94 0.26
C ALA A 64 -50.93 65.45 -0.12
N LYS A 65 -51.97 64.95 -0.80
CA LYS A 65 -52.05 63.55 -1.28
C LYS A 65 -51.01 63.25 -2.36
N VAL A 66 -50.77 64.18 -3.29
CA VAL A 66 -49.69 64.07 -4.29
C VAL A 66 -48.31 64.14 -3.62
N ALA A 67 -48.11 65.10 -2.70
CA ALA A 67 -46.87 65.22 -1.94
C ALA A 67 -46.53 63.95 -1.15
N LEU A 68 -47.52 63.29 -0.53
CA LEU A 68 -47.33 62.02 0.17
C LEU A 68 -46.82 60.90 -0.77
N GLY A 69 -47.38 60.81 -1.98
CA GLY A 69 -46.88 59.87 -3.00
C GLY A 69 -45.43 60.16 -3.42
N VAL A 70 -45.09 61.44 -3.58
CA VAL A 70 -43.73 61.90 -3.88
C VAL A 70 -42.77 61.58 -2.73
N TYR A 71 -43.17 61.77 -1.47
CA TYR A 71 -42.38 61.44 -0.28
C TYR A 71 -42.11 59.93 -0.17
N ILE A 72 -43.12 59.08 -0.39
CA ILE A 72 -42.95 57.62 -0.38
C ILE A 72 -41.97 57.17 -1.49
N SER A 73 -42.10 57.76 -2.69
CA SER A 73 -41.19 57.49 -3.81
C SER A 73 -39.74 57.91 -3.50
N HIS A 74 -39.54 59.11 -2.95
CA HIS A 74 -38.20 59.59 -2.57
C HIS A 74 -37.60 58.77 -1.41
N ALA A 75 -38.40 58.37 -0.43
CA ALA A 75 -37.95 57.52 0.69
C ALA A 75 -37.49 56.14 0.20
N TYR A 76 -38.23 55.51 -0.71
CA TYR A 76 -37.83 54.25 -1.34
C TYR A 76 -36.53 54.41 -2.15
N LEU A 77 -36.42 55.48 -2.94
CA LEU A 77 -35.22 55.77 -3.74
C LEU A 77 -33.98 56.02 -2.87
N LEU A 78 -34.12 56.73 -1.75
CA LEU A 78 -33.05 56.93 -0.76
C LEU A 78 -32.62 55.61 -0.11
N LEU A 79 -33.57 54.73 0.25
CA LEU A 79 -33.27 53.41 0.81
C LEU A 79 -32.47 52.55 -0.18
N VAL A 80 -32.87 52.55 -1.46
CA VAL A 80 -32.15 51.84 -2.54
C VAL A 80 -30.75 52.43 -2.77
N LEU A 81 -30.60 53.75 -2.79
CA LEU A 81 -29.29 54.42 -2.94
C LEU A 81 -28.36 54.15 -1.75
N LEU A 82 -28.88 54.15 -0.52
CA LEU A 82 -28.12 53.77 0.68
C LEU A 82 -27.67 52.30 0.63
N TYR A 83 -28.56 51.39 0.20
CA TYR A 83 -28.22 49.97 0.03
C TYR A 83 -27.07 49.77 -0.98
N TYR A 84 -27.12 50.44 -2.14
CA TYR A 84 -26.03 50.41 -3.11
C TYR A 84 -24.73 51.05 -2.58
N PHE A 85 -24.82 52.15 -1.83
CA PHE A 85 -23.67 52.78 -1.17
C PHE A 85 -23.01 51.82 -0.17
N PHE A 86 -23.78 51.18 0.71
CA PHE A 86 -23.26 50.22 1.69
C PHE A 86 -22.62 49.00 1.04
N ILE A 87 -23.23 48.43 -0.02
CA ILE A 87 -22.62 47.32 -0.77
C ILE A 87 -21.30 47.74 -1.43
N SER A 88 -21.27 48.90 -2.09
CA SER A 88 -20.06 49.40 -2.76
C SER A 88 -18.95 49.69 -1.75
N LEU A 89 -19.29 50.23 -0.59
CA LEU A 89 -18.36 50.47 0.52
C LEU A 89 -17.81 49.17 1.11
N LEU A 90 -18.65 48.17 1.37
CA LEU A 90 -18.23 46.86 1.86
C LEU A 90 -17.30 46.14 0.86
N LEU A 91 -17.59 46.23 -0.45
CA LEU A 91 -16.75 45.67 -1.50
C LEU A 91 -15.37 46.33 -1.52
N VAL A 92 -15.30 47.66 -1.48
CA VAL A 92 -14.04 48.41 -1.45
C VAL A 92 -13.22 48.08 -0.20
N ILE A 93 -13.85 48.05 0.98
CA ILE A 93 -13.18 47.67 2.24
C ILE A 93 -12.65 46.23 2.17
N GLY A 94 -13.47 45.28 1.71
CA GLY A 94 -13.07 43.87 1.60
C GLY A 94 -11.87 43.66 0.66
N VAL A 95 -11.86 44.32 -0.50
CA VAL A 95 -10.70 44.28 -1.42
C VAL A 95 -9.47 44.93 -0.80
N HIS A 96 -9.61 46.02 -0.06
CA HIS A 96 -8.49 46.68 0.60
C HIS A 96 -7.88 45.85 1.75
N MET A 97 -8.74 45.16 2.52
CA MET A 97 -8.32 44.19 3.54
C MET A 97 -7.65 42.95 2.94
N LEU A 98 -8.15 42.44 1.80
CA LEU A 98 -7.51 41.34 1.07
C LEU A 98 -6.09 41.71 0.62
N VAL A 99 -5.91 42.91 0.05
CA VAL A 99 -4.58 43.43 -0.34
C VAL A 99 -3.66 43.56 0.88
N GLN A 100 -4.17 44.06 2.01
CA GLN A 100 -3.40 44.13 3.25
C GLN A 100 -2.95 42.74 3.70
N TRP A 101 -3.86 41.75 3.78
CA TRP A 101 -3.51 40.39 4.18
C TRP A 101 -2.50 39.72 3.25
N ILE A 102 -2.56 39.97 1.94
CA ILE A 102 -1.57 39.46 0.97
C ILE A 102 -0.18 40.06 1.25
N ASN A 103 -0.10 41.36 1.56
CA ASN A 103 1.16 42.00 1.94
C ASN A 103 1.68 41.44 3.30
N ASP A 104 0.80 41.32 4.29
CA ASP A 104 1.11 40.74 5.61
C ASP A 104 1.55 39.26 5.50
N ALA A 105 1.00 38.50 4.55
CA ALA A 105 1.41 37.12 4.27
C ALA A 105 2.79 37.05 3.60
N GLY A 106 3.17 38.04 2.79
CA GLY A 106 4.54 38.19 2.31
C GLY A 106 5.54 38.43 3.44
N LEU A 107 5.20 39.34 4.36
CA LEU A 107 6.09 39.79 5.45
C LEU A 107 6.16 38.85 6.66
N SER A 108 5.08 38.13 6.98
CA SER A 108 5.04 37.16 8.09
C SER A 108 5.52 35.78 7.65
N GLU A 109 5.98 34.94 8.59
CA GLU A 109 6.45 33.58 8.30
C GLU A 109 5.63 32.48 9.02
N GLY A 110 5.84 31.23 8.61
CA GLY A 110 5.37 30.03 9.31
C GLY A 110 3.85 29.97 9.51
N THR A 111 3.42 29.66 10.74
CA THR A 111 2.00 29.51 11.09
C THR A 111 1.20 30.80 10.96
N LYS A 112 1.83 31.98 11.09
CA LYS A 112 1.17 33.27 10.83
C LYS A 112 0.84 33.43 9.34
N ARG A 113 1.82 33.17 8.47
CA ARG A 113 1.64 33.15 6.99
C ARG A 113 0.56 32.14 6.59
N ALA A 114 0.59 30.91 7.13
CA ALA A 114 -0.42 29.89 6.84
C ALA A 114 -1.84 30.29 7.26
N ASN A 115 -2.00 30.96 8.40
CA ASN A 115 -3.32 31.44 8.85
C ASN A 115 -3.82 32.66 8.06
N LEU A 116 -2.93 33.55 7.59
CA LEU A 116 -3.30 34.62 6.66
C LEU A 116 -3.70 34.07 5.30
N LEU A 117 -2.94 33.11 4.74
CA LEU A 117 -3.29 32.45 3.49
C LEU A 117 -4.67 31.77 3.55
N ARG A 118 -5.03 31.12 4.67
CA ARG A 118 -6.39 30.58 4.82
C ARG A 118 -7.49 31.64 4.72
N LYS A 119 -7.28 32.84 5.30
CA LYS A 119 -8.23 33.96 5.18
C LYS A 119 -8.28 34.54 3.77
N ILE A 120 -7.13 34.64 3.10
CA ILE A 120 -7.00 35.09 1.71
C ILE A 120 -7.77 34.14 0.78
N MET A 121 -7.58 32.82 0.95
CA MET A 121 -8.29 31.77 0.21
C MET A 121 -9.80 31.84 0.41
N GLU A 122 -10.26 31.94 1.67
CA GLU A 122 -11.68 32.06 2.03
C GLU A 122 -12.35 33.23 1.29
N VAL A 123 -11.73 34.41 1.34
CA VAL A 123 -12.24 35.60 0.64
C VAL A 123 -12.18 35.43 -0.88
N MET A 124 -11.06 34.96 -1.43
CA MET A 124 -10.87 34.81 -2.88
C MET A 124 -11.82 33.77 -3.50
N ILE A 125 -12.11 32.66 -2.82
CA ILE A 125 -12.91 31.56 -3.36
C ILE A 125 -14.41 31.78 -3.11
N HIS A 126 -14.80 32.16 -1.90
CA HIS A 126 -16.21 32.15 -1.48
C HIS A 126 -16.87 33.53 -1.42
N GLN A 127 -16.11 34.63 -1.26
CA GLN A 127 -16.68 35.98 -1.02
C GLN A 127 -16.46 36.95 -2.20
N ALA A 128 -15.32 36.86 -2.89
CA ALA A 128 -14.97 37.75 -3.99
C ALA A 128 -14.22 37.02 -5.15
N PRO A 129 -14.86 36.07 -5.86
CA PRO A 129 -14.25 35.29 -6.95
C PRO A 129 -13.60 36.14 -8.06
N GLN A 130 -14.13 37.34 -8.31
CA GLN A 130 -13.58 38.32 -9.24
C GLN A 130 -12.13 38.77 -8.90
N THR A 131 -11.63 38.47 -7.70
CA THR A 131 -10.26 38.77 -7.27
C THR A 131 -9.26 37.64 -7.57
N ILE A 132 -9.73 36.41 -7.87
CA ILE A 132 -8.88 35.26 -8.21
C ILE A 132 -7.87 35.60 -9.33
N PRO A 133 -8.26 36.10 -10.52
CA PRO A 133 -7.31 36.37 -11.60
C PRO A 133 -6.31 37.49 -11.30
N MET A 134 -6.55 38.30 -10.25
CA MET A 134 -5.64 39.37 -9.81
C MET A 134 -4.56 38.86 -8.84
N TYR A 135 -4.88 37.90 -7.98
CA TYR A 135 -4.04 37.48 -6.85
C TYR A 135 -3.69 35.99 -6.81
N ILE A 136 -4.14 35.19 -7.78
CA ILE A 136 -3.78 33.77 -7.90
C ILE A 136 -2.26 33.55 -7.88
N GLU A 137 -1.49 34.35 -8.61
CA GLU A 137 -0.02 34.26 -8.65
C GLU A 137 0.62 34.57 -7.28
N ASN A 138 0.02 35.46 -6.48
CA ASN A 138 0.51 35.75 -5.14
C ASN A 138 0.38 34.53 -4.23
N VAL A 139 -0.75 33.81 -4.28
CA VAL A 139 -0.93 32.59 -3.49
C VAL A 139 -0.07 31.44 -4.02
N LEU A 140 0.04 31.27 -5.34
CA LEU A 140 0.90 30.25 -5.96
C LEU A 140 2.41 30.52 -5.76
N SER A 141 2.83 31.76 -5.48
CA SER A 141 4.24 32.05 -5.17
C SER A 141 4.77 31.30 -3.94
N PHE A 142 3.87 30.92 -3.02
CA PHE A 142 4.21 30.19 -1.79
C PHE A 142 4.35 28.66 -1.98
N VAL A 143 4.33 28.15 -3.22
CA VAL A 143 4.68 26.75 -3.54
C VAL A 143 6.07 26.37 -2.98
N SER A 144 7.03 27.30 -3.04
CA SER A 144 8.42 27.12 -2.61
C SER A 144 8.70 27.59 -1.17
N ASP A 145 7.67 27.86 -0.36
CA ASP A 145 7.82 28.29 1.03
C ASP A 145 8.57 27.24 1.88
N LYS A 146 9.25 27.67 2.95
CA LYS A 146 9.93 26.75 3.88
C LYS A 146 8.94 25.99 4.78
N SER A 147 7.74 26.54 5.01
CA SER A 147 6.77 26.01 5.96
C SER A 147 5.85 24.96 5.33
N THR A 148 5.89 23.75 5.89
CA THR A 148 4.97 22.64 5.59
C THR A 148 3.50 23.05 5.59
N ASP A 149 3.07 23.87 6.55
CA ASP A 149 1.66 24.30 6.65
C ASP A 149 1.26 25.35 5.62
N VAL A 150 2.21 26.20 5.19
CA VAL A 150 2.00 27.12 4.07
C VAL A 150 1.81 26.33 2.78
N LYS A 151 2.74 25.41 2.45
CA LYS A 151 2.59 24.53 1.27
C LYS A 151 1.26 23.76 1.30
N LYS A 152 0.84 23.24 2.46
CA LYS A 152 -0.46 22.56 2.64
C LYS A 152 -1.67 23.49 2.39
N GLN A 153 -1.62 24.78 2.70
CA GLN A 153 -2.67 25.72 2.29
C GLN A 153 -2.65 25.95 0.78
N VAL A 154 -1.48 26.09 0.15
CA VAL A 154 -1.35 26.25 -1.31
C VAL A 154 -1.91 25.02 -2.06
N VAL A 155 -1.64 23.79 -1.58
CA VAL A 155 -2.28 22.58 -2.11
C VAL A 155 -3.80 22.65 -1.99
N ALA A 156 -4.34 23.09 -0.86
CA ALA A 156 -5.79 23.21 -0.67
C ALA A 156 -6.42 24.29 -1.57
N PHE A 157 -5.71 25.39 -1.82
CA PHE A 157 -6.12 26.42 -2.78
C PHE A 157 -6.19 25.88 -4.21
N ILE A 158 -5.16 25.13 -4.63
CA ILE A 158 -5.13 24.47 -5.95
C ILE A 158 -6.27 23.46 -6.09
N GLU A 159 -6.53 22.65 -5.05
CA GLU A 159 -7.64 21.70 -5.04
C GLU A 159 -8.99 22.40 -5.20
N GLU A 160 -9.25 23.48 -4.45
CA GLU A 160 -10.54 24.15 -4.45
C GLU A 160 -10.78 24.98 -5.72
N LEU A 161 -9.73 25.62 -6.26
CA LEU A 161 -9.77 26.21 -7.60
C LEU A 161 -10.12 25.17 -8.66
N SER A 162 -9.59 23.95 -8.57
CA SER A 162 -9.93 22.89 -9.54
C SER A 162 -11.41 22.51 -9.52
N LYS A 163 -12.10 22.62 -8.37
CA LYS A 163 -13.53 22.30 -8.22
C LYS A 163 -14.42 23.43 -8.73
N GLN A 164 -14.18 24.66 -8.26
CA GLN A 164 -15.09 25.79 -8.43
C GLN A 164 -14.77 26.66 -9.66
N TYR A 165 -13.49 26.77 -10.01
CA TYR A 165 -13.00 27.72 -11.03
C TYR A 165 -12.01 27.02 -12.00
N PRO A 166 -12.48 26.00 -12.75
CA PRO A 166 -11.62 25.17 -13.59
C PRO A 166 -10.98 25.92 -14.75
N GLU A 167 -11.40 27.15 -15.07
CA GLU A 167 -10.69 28.03 -16.01
C GLU A 167 -9.25 28.36 -15.59
N TYR A 168 -8.89 28.20 -14.30
CA TYR A 168 -7.52 28.39 -13.82
C TYR A 168 -6.67 27.11 -13.83
N LEU A 169 -7.20 25.97 -14.30
CA LEU A 169 -6.45 24.71 -14.44
C LEU A 169 -5.10 24.85 -15.16
N PRO A 170 -4.96 25.61 -16.27
CA PRO A 170 -3.66 25.86 -16.93
C PRO A 170 -2.60 26.48 -16.02
N LYS A 171 -2.99 27.27 -15.01
CA LYS A 171 -2.04 27.93 -14.08
C LYS A 171 -1.64 27.04 -12.91
N ILE A 172 -2.57 26.25 -12.38
CA ILE A 172 -2.39 25.53 -11.12
C ILE A 172 -1.83 24.11 -11.28
N ILE A 173 -2.04 23.45 -12.43
CA ILE A 173 -1.68 22.03 -12.61
C ILE A 173 -0.16 21.79 -12.53
N GLY A 174 0.67 22.70 -13.06
CA GLY A 174 2.12 22.63 -12.94
C GLY A 174 2.61 22.82 -11.50
N GLN A 175 1.94 23.66 -10.70
CA GLN A 175 2.25 23.87 -9.29
C GLN A 175 1.90 22.65 -8.44
N LEU A 176 0.79 21.96 -8.77
CA LEU A 176 0.43 20.68 -8.14
C LEU A 176 1.49 19.60 -8.41
N GLN A 177 2.02 19.54 -9.63
CA GLN A 177 3.09 18.62 -10.00
C GLN A 177 4.36 18.86 -9.15
N MET A 178 4.74 20.12 -8.93
CA MET A 178 5.87 20.47 -8.05
C MET A 178 5.64 20.06 -6.59
N LEU A 179 4.41 20.22 -6.08
CA LEU A 179 4.05 19.89 -4.70
C LEU A 179 3.92 18.37 -4.44
N VAL A 180 3.63 17.57 -5.47
CA VAL A 180 3.67 16.09 -5.38
C VAL A 180 5.09 15.57 -5.17
N ILE A 181 6.10 16.20 -5.77
CA ILE A 181 7.52 15.81 -5.65
C ILE A 181 8.27 16.57 -4.54
N ASP A 182 7.55 17.23 -3.62
CA ASP A 182 8.16 18.02 -2.54
C ASP A 182 9.03 17.18 -1.61
N SER A 183 10.07 17.76 -1.00
CA SER A 183 10.94 17.03 -0.06
C SER A 183 10.22 16.62 1.24
N VAL A 184 9.07 17.23 1.57
CA VAL A 184 8.34 16.95 2.80
C VAL A 184 7.19 15.97 2.55
N ILE A 185 7.31 14.74 3.07
CA ILE A 185 6.32 13.65 2.97
C ILE A 185 4.89 14.08 3.37
N ALA A 186 4.74 14.99 4.33
CA ALA A 186 3.44 15.53 4.73
C ALA A 186 2.78 16.42 3.66
N VAL A 187 3.58 17.08 2.82
CA VAL A 187 3.14 17.88 1.65
C VAL A 187 2.83 16.95 0.50
N GLN A 188 3.71 15.99 0.17
CA GLN A 188 3.49 14.98 -0.87
C GLN A 188 2.15 14.25 -0.68
N LYS A 189 1.88 13.71 0.53
CA LYS A 189 0.60 13.04 0.84
C LYS A 189 -0.61 13.96 0.61
N ARG A 190 -0.52 15.23 1.02
CA ARG A 190 -1.61 16.22 0.82
C ARG A 190 -1.79 16.61 -0.65
N ALA A 191 -0.70 16.65 -1.42
CA ALA A 191 -0.70 16.95 -2.85
C ALA A 191 -1.27 15.79 -3.67
N ILE A 192 -0.98 14.52 -3.31
CA ILE A 192 -1.60 13.34 -3.94
C ILE A 192 -3.12 13.33 -3.71
N GLN A 193 -3.60 13.69 -2.50
CA GLN A 193 -5.04 13.84 -2.23
C GLN A 193 -5.70 14.89 -3.15
N ALA A 194 -5.05 16.05 -3.33
CA ALA A 194 -5.53 17.08 -4.26
C ALA A 194 -5.43 16.63 -5.73
N ALA A 195 -4.43 15.81 -6.08
CA ALA A 195 -4.26 15.28 -7.43
C ALA A 195 -5.40 14.36 -7.86
N SER A 196 -5.97 13.52 -6.98
CA SER A 196 -7.16 12.72 -7.32
C SER A 196 -8.33 13.61 -7.74
N ILE A 197 -8.63 14.62 -6.93
CA ILE A 197 -9.72 15.57 -7.17
C ILE A 197 -9.46 16.40 -8.44
N ALA A 198 -8.24 16.93 -8.60
CA ALA A 198 -7.84 17.68 -9.78
C ALA A 198 -7.89 16.82 -11.05
N TYR A 199 -7.61 15.51 -10.97
CA TYR A 199 -7.69 14.59 -12.11
C TYR A 199 -9.12 14.44 -12.63
N ARG A 200 -10.10 14.22 -11.75
CA ARG A 200 -11.53 14.22 -12.11
C ARG A 200 -11.95 15.55 -12.71
N ASN A 201 -11.56 16.67 -12.09
CA ASN A 201 -11.95 18.00 -12.52
C ASN A 201 -11.33 18.41 -13.87
N VAL A 202 -10.08 18.02 -14.15
CA VAL A 202 -9.45 18.25 -15.46
C VAL A 202 -10.16 17.47 -16.57
N LEU A 203 -10.53 16.20 -16.34
CA LEU A 203 -11.28 15.43 -17.34
C LEU A 203 -12.67 16.04 -17.60
N ILE A 204 -13.39 16.46 -16.56
CA ILE A 204 -14.67 17.16 -16.68
C ILE A 204 -14.53 18.50 -17.43
N TRP A 205 -13.44 19.25 -17.18
CA TRP A 205 -13.14 20.50 -17.88
C TRP A 205 -12.80 20.26 -19.35
N LEU A 206 -11.99 19.25 -19.67
CA LEU A 206 -11.67 18.89 -21.06
C LEU A 206 -12.91 18.49 -21.88
N CYS A 207 -13.99 18.01 -21.25
CA CYS A 207 -15.27 17.74 -21.88
C CYS A 207 -16.18 18.97 -22.08
N LYS A 208 -15.96 20.07 -21.34
CA LYS A 208 -16.88 21.22 -21.24
C LYS A 208 -16.27 22.57 -21.63
N SER A 209 -14.96 22.63 -21.79
CA SER A 209 -14.22 23.87 -22.02
C SER A 209 -14.22 24.29 -23.48
N ASN A 210 -14.39 25.59 -23.71
CA ASN A 210 -14.20 26.25 -25.01
C ASN A 210 -12.83 26.94 -25.12
N ALA A 211 -11.86 26.55 -24.28
CA ALA A 211 -10.49 27.09 -24.30
C ALA A 211 -9.72 26.70 -25.57
N GLU A 212 -8.59 27.35 -25.83
CA GLU A 212 -7.76 27.00 -26.97
C GLU A 212 -7.20 25.57 -26.84
N ILE A 213 -7.18 24.83 -27.96
CA ILE A 213 -6.69 23.44 -28.01
C ILE A 213 -5.25 23.33 -27.46
N GLN A 214 -4.44 24.38 -27.61
CA GLN A 214 -3.07 24.44 -27.07
C GLN A 214 -3.04 24.50 -25.53
N GLU A 215 -3.96 25.24 -24.89
CA GLU A 215 -4.08 25.29 -23.42
C GLU A 215 -4.64 23.96 -22.88
N MET A 216 -5.62 23.38 -23.56
CA MET A 216 -6.18 22.07 -23.21
C MET A 216 -5.11 20.97 -23.31
N GLN A 217 -4.28 20.99 -24.36
CA GLN A 217 -3.14 20.09 -24.49
C GLN A 217 -2.08 20.34 -23.40
N HIS A 218 -1.79 21.62 -23.08
CA HIS A 218 -0.83 21.96 -22.03
C HIS A 218 -1.23 21.40 -20.65
N VAL A 219 -2.51 21.51 -20.29
CA VAL A 219 -3.07 20.90 -19.06
C VAL A 219 -2.95 19.37 -19.13
N TRP A 220 -3.32 18.77 -20.26
CA TRP A 220 -3.26 17.32 -20.47
C TRP A 220 -1.84 16.74 -20.35
N GLU A 221 -0.83 17.44 -20.88
CA GLU A 221 0.58 17.04 -20.75
C GLU A 221 1.07 17.08 -19.30
N HIS A 222 0.61 18.04 -18.50
CA HIS A 222 0.92 18.09 -17.07
C HIS A 222 0.17 17.03 -16.28
N LEU A 223 -1.09 16.73 -16.65
CA LEU A 223 -1.87 15.67 -16.02
C LEU A 223 -1.24 14.28 -16.21
N ASN A 224 -0.71 13.98 -17.40
CA ASN A 224 -0.03 12.71 -17.64
C ASN A 224 1.31 12.61 -16.88
N LYS A 225 2.06 13.71 -16.75
CA LYS A 225 3.26 13.76 -15.91
C LYS A 225 2.92 13.55 -14.43
N LEU A 226 1.87 14.21 -13.93
CA LEU A 226 1.35 14.06 -12.57
C LEU A 226 0.94 12.60 -12.28
N LYS A 227 0.17 11.99 -13.18
CA LYS A 227 -0.26 10.58 -13.11
C LYS A 227 0.93 9.62 -13.07
N LEU A 228 1.91 9.78 -13.96
CA LEU A 228 3.12 8.94 -13.99
C LEU A 228 3.99 9.10 -12.74
N LEU A 229 4.09 10.31 -12.17
CA LEU A 229 4.80 10.54 -10.92
C LEU A 229 4.14 9.79 -9.75
N ILE A 230 2.82 9.86 -9.63
CA ILE A 230 2.08 9.19 -8.54
C ILE A 230 2.01 7.67 -8.75
N LEU A 231 1.98 7.19 -10.00
CA LEU A 231 2.13 5.77 -10.34
C LEU A 231 3.44 5.21 -9.77
N ASN A 232 4.56 5.89 -10.04
CA ASN A 232 5.89 5.49 -9.54
C ASN A 232 6.01 5.58 -8.00
N MET A 233 5.13 6.34 -7.33
CA MET A 233 5.09 6.44 -5.87
C MET A 233 4.41 5.25 -5.17
N ILE A 234 3.83 4.30 -5.90
CA ILE A 234 3.32 3.04 -5.31
C ILE A 234 4.45 2.19 -4.69
N ASP A 235 5.67 2.30 -5.23
CA ASP A 235 6.88 1.61 -4.74
C ASP A 235 7.67 2.45 -3.70
N SER A 236 7.11 3.58 -3.23
CA SER A 236 7.77 4.45 -2.24
C SER A 236 8.02 3.73 -0.91
N GLU A 237 9.17 3.95 -0.28
CA GLU A 237 9.48 3.47 1.08
C GLU A 237 8.42 3.88 2.12
N ASN A 238 7.80 5.06 1.96
CA ASN A 238 6.82 5.57 2.91
C ASN A 238 5.44 4.94 2.70
N GLU A 239 5.01 4.11 3.65
CA GLU A 239 3.68 3.50 3.70
C GLU A 239 2.52 4.51 3.50
N GLY A 240 2.67 5.71 4.05
CA GLY A 240 1.69 6.79 3.90
C GLY A 240 1.61 7.33 2.47
N ILE A 241 2.71 7.37 1.72
CA ILE A 241 2.70 7.74 0.30
C ILE A 241 2.05 6.63 -0.52
N ARG A 242 2.41 5.37 -0.28
CA ARG A 242 1.81 4.21 -0.98
C ARG A 242 0.29 4.18 -0.82
N THR A 243 -0.23 4.39 0.41
CA THR A 243 -1.68 4.46 0.67
C THR A 243 -2.40 5.53 -0.14
N HIS A 244 -1.80 6.71 -0.32
CA HIS A 244 -2.40 7.78 -1.13
C HIS A 244 -2.25 7.53 -2.63
N SER A 245 -1.14 6.91 -3.05
CA SER A 245 -0.92 6.53 -4.46
C SER A 245 -1.95 5.49 -4.90
N ILE A 246 -2.25 4.47 -4.07
CA ILE A 246 -3.33 3.50 -4.32
C ILE A 246 -4.68 4.21 -4.53
N LYS A 247 -5.00 5.21 -3.70
CA LYS A 247 -6.25 6.01 -3.82
C LYS A 247 -6.27 7.02 -4.96
N PHE A 248 -5.11 7.39 -5.50
CA PHE A 248 -5.05 8.12 -6.77
C PHE A 248 -5.26 7.17 -7.97
N LEU A 249 -4.64 5.98 -7.95
CA LEU A 249 -4.78 5.00 -9.02
C LEU A 249 -6.19 4.38 -9.08
N GLU A 250 -6.88 4.25 -7.94
CA GLU A 250 -8.33 3.98 -7.87
C GLU A 250 -9.14 4.93 -8.76
N GLU A 251 -8.97 6.23 -8.53
CA GLU A 251 -9.68 7.31 -9.22
C GLU A 251 -9.34 7.35 -10.72
N VAL A 252 -8.07 7.11 -11.06
CA VAL A 252 -7.59 7.02 -12.45
C VAL A 252 -8.26 5.85 -13.20
N VAL A 253 -8.31 4.65 -12.62
CA VAL A 253 -8.95 3.48 -13.26
C VAL A 253 -10.46 3.67 -13.41
N LEU A 254 -11.15 4.27 -12.42
CA LEU A 254 -12.57 4.59 -12.52
C LEU A 254 -12.88 5.53 -13.70
N LEU A 255 -12.10 6.60 -13.86
CA LEU A 255 -12.37 7.64 -14.85
C LEU A 255 -11.88 7.29 -16.26
N GLN A 256 -10.91 6.37 -16.38
CA GLN A 256 -10.39 5.87 -17.66
C GLN A 256 -11.06 4.57 -18.16
N SER A 257 -12.13 4.10 -17.51
CA SER A 257 -12.89 2.94 -17.96
C SER A 257 -14.35 3.30 -18.30
N SER A 258 -14.93 2.59 -19.27
CA SER A 258 -16.37 2.66 -19.57
C SER A 258 -17.19 2.02 -18.44
N SER A 259 -18.45 2.46 -18.30
CA SER A 259 -19.43 1.92 -17.33
C SER A 259 -20.81 1.85 -17.97
N GLU A 260 -21.52 0.76 -17.69
CA GLU A 260 -22.81 0.42 -18.32
C GLU A 260 -24.02 0.99 -17.56
N ASP A 261 -23.87 1.27 -16.25
CA ASP A 261 -24.97 1.48 -15.29
C ASP A 261 -25.01 2.90 -14.65
N SER A 262 -24.56 3.97 -15.32
CA SER A 262 -24.45 5.30 -14.67
C SER A 262 -24.57 6.54 -15.58
N GLU A 263 -25.74 7.18 -15.60
CA GLU A 263 -25.91 8.50 -16.25
C GLU A 263 -25.20 9.64 -15.50
N ASP A 264 -25.20 9.63 -14.16
CA ASP A 264 -24.65 10.72 -13.33
C ASP A 264 -23.12 10.73 -13.22
N GLU A 265 -22.43 9.58 -13.24
CA GLU A 265 -20.97 9.54 -13.07
C GLU A 265 -20.22 9.89 -14.37
N PHE A 266 -19.04 10.52 -14.25
CA PHE A 266 -18.10 10.67 -15.37
C PHE A 266 -17.55 9.30 -15.84
N THR A 267 -17.66 9.02 -17.14
CA THR A 267 -17.15 7.80 -17.79
C THR A 267 -16.29 8.16 -18.99
N LEU A 268 -15.42 7.23 -19.42
CA LEU A 268 -14.53 7.39 -20.58
C LEU A 268 -15.26 7.85 -21.85
N ASP A 269 -16.49 7.38 -22.04
CA ASP A 269 -17.32 7.63 -23.22
C ASP A 269 -17.73 9.10 -23.37
N LYS A 270 -17.78 9.84 -22.26
CA LYS A 270 -18.09 11.28 -22.22
C LYS A 270 -16.92 12.15 -22.70
N LEU A 271 -15.73 11.59 -22.97
CA LEU A 271 -14.59 12.33 -23.54
C LEU A 271 -14.84 12.74 -25.00
N PRO A 272 -14.56 14.01 -25.39
CA PRO A 272 -14.82 14.50 -26.73
C PRO A 272 -13.89 13.88 -27.78
N ALA A 273 -14.46 13.32 -28.85
CA ALA A 273 -13.71 12.72 -29.96
C ALA A 273 -12.96 13.75 -30.84
N HIS A 274 -13.21 15.06 -30.68
CA HIS A 274 -12.59 16.10 -31.48
C HIS A 274 -11.19 16.53 -30.99
N LEU A 275 -10.75 16.10 -29.78
CA LEU A 275 -9.43 16.44 -29.24
C LEU A 275 -8.40 15.37 -29.64
N PRO A 276 -7.46 15.65 -30.57
CA PRO A 276 -6.60 14.62 -31.18
C PRO A 276 -5.58 14.00 -30.21
N PHE A 277 -5.36 14.61 -29.04
CA PHE A 277 -4.51 14.10 -27.97
C PHE A 277 -5.24 13.18 -26.97
N LEU A 278 -6.58 13.06 -27.04
CA LEU A 278 -7.39 12.18 -26.18
C LEU A 278 -7.79 10.89 -26.91
N LYS A 279 -6.90 9.90 -26.92
CA LYS A 279 -7.16 8.59 -27.53
C LYS A 279 -7.83 7.65 -26.52
N ARG A 280 -9.18 7.55 -26.53
CA ARG A 280 -9.95 6.73 -25.58
C ARG A 280 -9.38 5.30 -25.37
N HIS A 281 -9.05 4.60 -26.46
CA HIS A 281 -8.44 3.26 -26.42
C HIS A 281 -7.16 3.21 -25.55
N ALA A 282 -6.24 4.16 -25.74
CA ALA A 282 -5.00 4.23 -24.98
C ALA A 282 -5.21 4.55 -23.50
N LEU A 283 -6.30 5.24 -23.15
CA LEU A 283 -6.69 5.49 -21.76
C LEU A 283 -7.26 4.22 -21.12
N GLU A 284 -8.01 3.40 -21.86
CA GLU A 284 -8.54 2.13 -21.36
C GLU A 284 -7.46 1.06 -21.24
N GLU A 285 -6.50 1.01 -22.18
CA GLU A 285 -5.28 0.21 -22.05
C GLU A 285 -4.47 0.63 -20.82
N GLU A 286 -4.31 1.93 -20.57
CA GLU A 286 -3.64 2.45 -19.37
C GLU A 286 -4.40 2.08 -18.08
N ALA A 287 -5.73 2.18 -18.07
CA ALA A 287 -6.57 1.76 -16.94
C ALA A 287 -6.42 0.27 -16.63
N GLU A 288 -6.38 -0.59 -17.65
CA GLU A 288 -6.10 -2.02 -17.51
C GLU A 288 -4.70 -2.26 -16.93
N HIS A 289 -3.66 -1.60 -17.45
CA HIS A 289 -2.30 -1.73 -16.90
C HIS A 289 -2.21 -1.28 -15.43
N ILE A 290 -2.89 -0.19 -15.05
CA ILE A 290 -2.93 0.29 -13.66
C ILE A 290 -3.71 -0.69 -12.77
N PHE A 291 -4.83 -1.25 -13.25
CA PHE A 291 -5.57 -2.29 -12.54
C PHE A 291 -4.73 -3.55 -12.30
N GLN A 292 -3.96 -4.01 -13.31
CA GLN A 292 -3.03 -5.13 -13.16
C GLN A 292 -1.89 -4.82 -12.18
N LEU A 293 -1.40 -3.57 -12.14
CA LEU A 293 -0.43 -3.12 -11.14
C LEU A 293 -1.00 -3.17 -9.71
N LEU A 294 -2.26 -2.75 -9.52
CA LEU A 294 -2.95 -2.85 -8.23
C LEU A 294 -3.15 -4.32 -7.80
N LEU A 295 -3.50 -5.23 -8.71
CA LEU A 295 -3.55 -6.67 -8.43
C LEU A 295 -2.19 -7.25 -8.05
N LYS A 296 -1.12 -6.88 -8.78
CA LYS A 296 0.24 -7.32 -8.46
C LYS A 296 0.72 -6.79 -7.10
N PHE A 297 0.41 -5.55 -6.79
CA PHE A 297 0.74 -4.93 -5.50
C PHE A 297 -0.02 -5.62 -4.35
N HIS A 298 -1.31 -5.89 -4.52
CA HIS A 298 -2.16 -6.62 -3.57
C HIS A 298 -1.58 -8.00 -3.19
N ASN A 299 -1.03 -8.74 -4.15
CA ASN A 299 -0.45 -10.07 -3.96
C ASN A 299 1.03 -10.06 -3.50
N SER A 300 1.59 -8.91 -3.14
CA SER A 300 2.99 -8.78 -2.70
C SER A 300 3.24 -9.40 -1.32
N GLN A 301 4.25 -10.27 -1.21
CA GLN A 301 4.62 -10.96 0.03
C GLN A 301 5.19 -10.05 1.13
N HIS A 302 5.45 -8.77 0.82
CA HIS A 302 5.99 -7.77 1.75
C HIS A 302 5.12 -6.52 1.90
N ILE A 303 3.86 -6.57 1.42
CA ILE A 303 2.89 -5.49 1.64
C ILE A 303 2.58 -5.31 3.13
N SER A 304 2.39 -4.07 3.59
CA SER A 304 1.95 -3.80 4.96
C SER A 304 0.44 -4.02 5.12
N SER A 305 -0.03 -4.25 6.35
CA SER A 305 -1.45 -4.45 6.62
C SER A 305 -2.32 -3.26 6.19
N VAL A 306 -1.84 -2.02 6.35
CA VAL A 306 -2.58 -0.80 5.96
C VAL A 306 -2.66 -0.67 4.44
N ASN A 307 -1.54 -0.85 3.73
CA ASN A 307 -1.53 -0.82 2.26
C ASN A 307 -2.39 -1.96 1.68
N LEU A 308 -2.35 -3.16 2.28
CA LEU A 308 -3.16 -4.31 1.86
C LEU A 308 -4.65 -4.04 2.04
N MET A 309 -5.10 -3.59 3.22
CA MET A 309 -6.50 -3.27 3.47
C MET A 309 -7.00 -2.11 2.60
N ALA A 310 -6.15 -1.11 2.31
CA ALA A 310 -6.47 -0.04 1.37
C ALA A 310 -6.64 -0.56 -0.07
N CYS A 311 -5.73 -1.43 -0.53
CA CYS A 311 -5.80 -2.04 -1.86
C CYS A 311 -6.99 -3.01 -2.00
N MET A 312 -7.34 -3.76 -0.95
CA MET A 312 -8.56 -4.58 -0.90
C MET A 312 -9.81 -3.72 -1.10
N THR A 313 -9.95 -2.63 -0.32
CA THR A 313 -11.07 -1.69 -0.46
C THR A 313 -11.13 -1.09 -1.88
N THR A 314 -9.96 -0.80 -2.46
CA THR A 314 -9.81 -0.26 -3.80
C THR A 314 -10.33 -1.23 -4.87
N LEU A 315 -9.81 -2.46 -4.88
CA LEU A 315 -10.24 -3.50 -5.81
C LEU A 315 -11.75 -3.78 -5.68
N CYS A 316 -12.29 -3.80 -4.46
CA CYS A 316 -13.73 -3.96 -4.24
C CYS A 316 -14.58 -2.77 -4.70
N LEU A 317 -14.06 -1.54 -4.70
CA LEU A 317 -14.76 -0.39 -5.26
C LEU A 317 -14.76 -0.44 -6.79
N LEU A 318 -13.60 -0.73 -7.39
CA LEU A 318 -13.44 -0.91 -8.84
C LEU A 318 -14.37 -2.01 -9.37
N ALA A 319 -14.44 -3.16 -8.71
CA ALA A 319 -15.33 -4.27 -9.07
C ALA A 319 -16.82 -3.90 -9.06
N LYS A 320 -17.24 -2.99 -8.17
CA LYS A 320 -18.64 -2.52 -8.09
C LYS A 320 -18.98 -1.51 -9.17
N LEU A 321 -18.17 -0.46 -9.28
CA LEU A 321 -18.43 0.65 -10.19
C LEU A 321 -18.11 0.31 -11.66
N ARG A 322 -17.30 -0.73 -11.90
CA ARG A 322 -16.89 -1.20 -13.22
C ARG A 322 -16.93 -2.75 -13.25
N PRO A 323 -18.12 -3.35 -13.47
CA PRO A 323 -18.36 -4.80 -13.35
C PRO A 323 -17.39 -5.71 -14.10
N LYS A 324 -16.79 -5.25 -15.21
CA LYS A 324 -15.75 -6.00 -15.96
C LYS A 324 -14.56 -6.46 -15.12
N TYR A 325 -14.27 -5.81 -13.98
CA TYR A 325 -13.21 -6.22 -13.06
C TYR A 325 -13.65 -7.24 -12.00
N MET A 326 -14.96 -7.47 -11.82
CA MET A 326 -15.53 -8.31 -10.75
C MET A 326 -14.91 -9.72 -10.67
N PRO A 327 -14.77 -10.51 -11.75
CA PRO A 327 -14.25 -11.88 -11.64
C PRO A 327 -12.80 -11.93 -11.14
N ARG A 328 -11.95 -11.02 -11.65
CA ARG A 328 -10.53 -10.92 -11.27
C ARG A 328 -10.35 -10.46 -9.83
N VAL A 329 -11.21 -9.55 -9.35
CA VAL A 329 -11.20 -9.11 -7.95
C VAL A 329 -11.69 -10.23 -7.02
N VAL A 330 -12.76 -10.96 -7.37
CA VAL A 330 -13.21 -12.12 -6.58
C VAL A 330 -12.12 -13.20 -6.52
N GLN A 331 -11.41 -13.45 -7.62
CA GLN A 331 -10.25 -14.34 -7.63
C GLN A 331 -9.15 -13.85 -6.67
N ALA A 332 -8.68 -12.61 -6.81
CA ALA A 332 -7.58 -12.08 -6.00
C ALA A 332 -7.89 -12.09 -4.48
N LEU A 333 -9.14 -11.81 -4.09
CA LEU A 333 -9.59 -11.92 -2.71
C LEU A 333 -9.60 -13.37 -2.18
N GLY A 334 -9.83 -14.35 -3.05
CA GLY A 334 -9.70 -15.77 -2.76
C GLY A 334 -8.24 -16.23 -2.67
N ASP A 335 -7.41 -15.79 -3.61
CA ASP A 335 -5.96 -16.04 -3.60
C ASP A 335 -5.36 -15.51 -2.29
N LEU A 336 -5.66 -14.27 -1.88
CA LEU A 336 -5.23 -13.69 -0.60
C LEU A 336 -5.63 -14.53 0.62
N HIS A 337 -6.85 -15.09 0.65
CA HIS A 337 -7.30 -15.92 1.77
C HIS A 337 -6.37 -17.12 2.02
N THR A 338 -5.83 -17.70 0.94
CA THR A 338 -4.92 -18.86 0.98
C THR A 338 -3.44 -18.47 1.06
N THR A 339 -3.06 -17.26 0.59
CA THR A 339 -1.67 -16.80 0.44
C THR A 339 -1.37 -15.49 1.19
N LEU A 340 -1.90 -15.37 2.41
CA LEU A 340 -1.66 -14.22 3.29
C LEU A 340 -0.14 -13.93 3.46
N PRO A 341 0.30 -12.67 3.32
CA PRO A 341 1.72 -12.33 3.41
C PRO A 341 2.36 -12.72 4.76
N PRO A 342 3.53 -13.39 4.77
CA PRO A 342 4.15 -13.92 5.98
C PRO A 342 4.78 -12.84 6.88
N THR A 343 4.85 -11.58 6.41
CA THR A 343 5.29 -10.41 7.19
C THR A 343 4.24 -9.92 8.20
N LEU A 344 2.99 -10.38 8.10
CA LEU A 344 1.89 -9.90 8.94
C LEU A 344 1.86 -10.60 10.31
N SER A 345 1.77 -9.81 11.38
CA SER A 345 1.56 -10.34 12.73
C SER A 345 0.17 -11.00 12.87
N GLN A 346 -0.03 -11.86 13.87
CA GLN A 346 -1.31 -12.53 14.08
C GLN A 346 -2.49 -11.55 14.28
N SER A 347 -2.25 -10.39 14.91
CA SER A 347 -3.26 -9.33 15.04
C SER A 347 -3.57 -8.64 13.70
N GLN A 348 -2.55 -8.40 12.86
CA GLN A 348 -2.72 -7.89 11.51
C GLN A 348 -3.47 -8.90 10.60
N VAL A 349 -3.13 -10.18 10.67
CA VAL A 349 -3.84 -11.27 9.96
C VAL A 349 -5.32 -11.33 10.37
N ASN A 350 -5.63 -11.20 11.67
CA ASN A 350 -7.01 -11.16 12.16
C ASN A 350 -7.77 -9.93 11.62
N SER A 351 -7.14 -8.76 11.60
CA SER A 351 -7.74 -7.55 11.01
C SER A 351 -7.96 -7.67 9.50
N VAL A 352 -6.99 -8.20 8.74
CA VAL A 352 -7.11 -8.44 7.29
C VAL A 352 -8.24 -9.43 7.00
N ARG A 353 -8.37 -10.52 7.77
CA ARG A 353 -9.48 -11.49 7.64
C ARG A 353 -10.84 -10.88 7.97
N LYS A 354 -10.94 -10.03 9.01
CA LYS A 354 -12.17 -9.28 9.34
C LYS A 354 -12.56 -8.32 8.21
N HIS A 355 -11.59 -7.61 7.65
CA HIS A 355 -11.77 -6.68 6.52
C HIS A 355 -12.19 -7.42 5.24
N LEU A 356 -11.56 -8.56 4.94
CA LEU A 356 -11.93 -9.46 3.84
C LEU A 356 -13.38 -9.94 3.97
N LYS A 357 -13.79 -10.44 5.15
CA LYS A 357 -15.18 -10.84 5.42
C LYS A 357 -16.15 -9.70 5.14
N MET A 358 -15.87 -8.50 5.65
CA MET A 358 -16.70 -7.29 5.42
C MET A 358 -16.80 -6.92 3.94
N LEU A 359 -15.69 -6.98 3.19
CA LEU A 359 -15.67 -6.63 1.77
C LEU A 359 -16.42 -7.66 0.91
N LEU A 360 -16.28 -8.95 1.19
CA LEU A 360 -17.03 -10.02 0.50
C LEU A 360 -18.53 -9.92 0.79
N LEU A 361 -18.92 -9.62 2.05
CA LEU A 361 -20.30 -9.31 2.43
C LEU A 361 -20.86 -8.06 1.75
N ASN A 362 -19.99 -7.16 1.28
CA ASN A 362 -20.34 -5.98 0.50
C ASN A 362 -20.33 -6.22 -1.02
N LEU A 363 -19.65 -7.26 -1.52
CA LEU A 363 -19.69 -7.68 -2.92
C LEU A 363 -20.88 -8.59 -3.21
N ILE A 364 -21.17 -9.58 -2.35
CA ILE A 364 -22.24 -10.59 -2.55
C ILE A 364 -23.67 -10.00 -2.66
N LYS A 365 -23.84 -8.75 -2.24
CA LYS A 365 -25.10 -7.99 -2.36
C LYS A 365 -25.24 -7.24 -3.69
N HIS A 366 -24.18 -7.17 -4.51
CA HIS A 366 -24.18 -6.40 -5.75
C HIS A 366 -25.03 -7.08 -6.84
N PRO A 367 -25.69 -6.35 -7.74
CA PRO A 367 -26.36 -6.96 -8.89
C PRO A 367 -25.39 -7.76 -9.77
N SER A 368 -24.28 -7.15 -10.14
CA SER A 368 -23.24 -7.70 -11.04
C SER A 368 -22.30 -8.74 -10.40
N SER A 369 -22.60 -9.24 -9.20
CA SER A 369 -21.87 -10.37 -8.58
C SER A 369 -22.56 -11.72 -8.78
N ASN A 370 -23.63 -11.79 -9.58
CA ASN A 370 -24.47 -12.98 -9.76
C ASN A 370 -23.68 -14.21 -10.23
N ASP A 371 -22.90 -14.07 -11.28
CA ASP A 371 -22.22 -15.20 -11.93
C ASP A 371 -21.06 -15.73 -11.08
N MET A 372 -20.58 -14.90 -10.15
CA MET A 372 -19.58 -15.24 -9.12
C MET A 372 -20.19 -15.58 -7.75
N LEU A 373 -21.53 -15.66 -7.65
CA LEU A 373 -22.23 -15.99 -6.41
C LEU A 373 -21.85 -17.37 -5.81
N PRO A 374 -21.54 -18.43 -6.59
CA PRO A 374 -20.97 -19.67 -6.04
C PRO A 374 -19.62 -19.43 -5.36
N ASN A 375 -18.67 -18.78 -6.05
CA ASN A 375 -17.32 -18.52 -5.57
C ASN A 375 -17.34 -17.63 -4.30
N LEU A 376 -18.19 -16.60 -4.29
CA LEU A 376 -18.41 -15.74 -3.12
C LEU A 376 -19.05 -16.49 -1.94
N THR A 377 -19.96 -17.43 -2.22
CA THR A 377 -20.57 -18.29 -1.18
C THR A 377 -19.52 -19.20 -0.55
N GLN A 378 -18.67 -19.83 -1.38
CA GLN A 378 -17.59 -20.71 -0.94
C GLN A 378 -16.56 -19.96 -0.09
N LEU A 379 -16.04 -18.84 -0.59
CA LEU A 379 -15.00 -18.06 0.11
C LEU A 379 -15.50 -17.50 1.46
N LEU A 380 -16.78 -17.14 1.58
CA LEU A 380 -17.37 -16.78 2.88
C LEU A 380 -17.46 -17.96 3.86
N ALA A 381 -17.71 -19.18 3.37
CA ALA A 381 -17.71 -20.39 4.18
C ALA A 381 -16.29 -20.78 4.63
N ASP A 382 -15.28 -20.64 3.76
CA ASP A 382 -13.86 -20.89 4.08
C ASP A 382 -13.32 -19.88 5.13
N ILE A 383 -13.83 -18.64 5.11
CA ILE A 383 -13.61 -17.62 6.15
C ILE A 383 -14.39 -17.91 7.45
N GLY A 384 -15.23 -18.96 7.48
CA GLY A 384 -15.91 -19.44 8.68
C GLY A 384 -17.29 -18.81 8.94
N MET A 385 -18.03 -18.40 7.90
CA MET A 385 -19.46 -18.09 8.03
C MET A 385 -20.31 -19.36 8.06
N THR A 386 -21.38 -19.36 8.87
CA THR A 386 -22.36 -20.45 8.81
C THR A 386 -23.17 -20.38 7.52
N PRO A 387 -23.62 -21.53 6.95
CA PRO A 387 -24.53 -21.55 5.82
C PRO A 387 -25.84 -20.78 6.07
N GLN A 388 -26.27 -20.65 7.33
CA GLN A 388 -27.45 -19.87 7.72
C GLN A 388 -27.22 -18.35 7.61
N GLU A 389 -26.03 -17.84 7.97
CA GLU A 389 -25.69 -16.43 7.75
C GLU A 389 -25.66 -16.10 6.26
N ILE A 390 -24.99 -16.94 5.45
CA ILE A 390 -24.87 -16.70 4.01
C ILE A 390 -26.26 -16.69 3.34
N ASN A 391 -27.12 -17.66 3.68
CA ASN A 391 -28.52 -17.71 3.20
C ASN A 391 -29.44 -16.56 3.67
N LYS A 392 -29.02 -15.74 4.65
CA LYS A 392 -29.72 -14.50 5.04
C LYS A 392 -29.26 -13.28 4.24
N ILE A 393 -28.08 -13.34 3.62
CA ILE A 393 -27.40 -12.21 2.98
C ILE A 393 -27.52 -12.25 1.45
N VAL A 394 -27.67 -13.43 0.85
CA VAL A 394 -28.00 -13.59 -0.58
C VAL A 394 -29.38 -12.98 -0.89
N PRO A 395 -29.54 -12.14 -1.94
CA PRO A 395 -30.82 -11.52 -2.30
C PRO A 395 -31.97 -12.51 -2.52
N LYS A 396 -33.14 -12.21 -1.94
CA LYS A 396 -34.27 -13.16 -1.80
C LYS A 396 -34.77 -13.77 -3.11
N GLU A 397 -34.88 -12.99 -4.18
CA GLU A 397 -35.34 -13.45 -5.51
C GLU A 397 -34.45 -14.58 -6.07
N ARG A 398 -33.15 -14.56 -5.71
CA ARG A 398 -32.13 -15.48 -6.23
C ARG A 398 -32.09 -16.80 -5.46
N ARG A 399 -32.76 -16.88 -4.29
CA ARG A 399 -32.97 -18.14 -3.55
C ARG A 399 -33.94 -19.07 -4.28
N ASN A 400 -34.91 -18.52 -5.02
CA ASN A 400 -35.90 -19.31 -5.74
C ASN A 400 -35.37 -19.88 -7.07
N LYS A 401 -34.49 -19.16 -7.79
CA LYS A 401 -33.85 -19.69 -9.00
C LYS A 401 -33.05 -20.97 -8.72
N ARG A 402 -32.15 -20.94 -7.72
CA ARG A 402 -31.38 -22.12 -7.31
C ARG A 402 -32.23 -23.33 -6.90
N VAL A 403 -33.44 -23.11 -6.37
CA VAL A 403 -34.38 -24.19 -5.99
C VAL A 403 -35.12 -24.77 -7.19
N ASN A 404 -35.28 -24.00 -8.28
CA ASN A 404 -35.84 -24.50 -9.54
C ASN A 404 -34.78 -25.20 -10.40
N GLU A 405 -33.55 -24.66 -10.47
CA GLU A 405 -32.42 -25.25 -11.20
C GLU A 405 -32.07 -26.66 -10.68
N ILE A 406 -32.19 -26.90 -9.37
CA ILE A 406 -32.02 -28.23 -8.74
C ILE A 406 -33.17 -29.21 -9.07
N LYS A 407 -34.24 -28.75 -9.73
CA LYS A 407 -35.50 -29.51 -9.88
C LYS A 407 -35.74 -30.11 -11.26
N ASP A 408 -35.00 -29.70 -12.29
CA ASP A 408 -35.16 -30.22 -13.65
C ASP A 408 -34.32 -31.49 -13.92
N ASP A 409 -33.19 -31.68 -13.23
CA ASP A 409 -32.32 -32.86 -13.36
C ASP A 409 -32.78 -34.07 -12.49
N ASN A 410 -33.95 -34.64 -12.81
CA ASN A 410 -34.31 -36.09 -12.80
C ASN A 410 -35.81 -36.36 -12.54
N PRO A 411 -36.56 -36.89 -13.53
CA PRO A 411 -37.92 -37.39 -13.32
C PRO A 411 -38.11 -38.87 -13.74
N VAL A 412 -37.58 -39.85 -12.98
CA VAL A 412 -37.94 -41.27 -13.14
C VAL A 412 -38.56 -41.84 -11.86
N LYS A 413 -39.74 -42.45 -12.01
CA LYS A 413 -40.63 -42.88 -10.93
C LYS A 413 -40.31 -44.31 -10.47
N LYS A 414 -40.52 -44.59 -9.18
CA LYS A 414 -41.13 -45.87 -8.77
C LYS A 414 -42.30 -45.64 -7.83
N LEU A 415 -43.48 -46.06 -8.30
CA LEU A 415 -44.60 -46.49 -7.47
C LEU A 415 -44.26 -47.92 -6.93
N ARG A 416 -45.03 -48.58 -6.05
CA ARG A 416 -46.42 -48.35 -5.61
C ARG A 416 -46.65 -49.02 -4.23
N ILE A 417 -47.57 -48.44 -3.46
CA ILE A 417 -48.58 -49.07 -2.56
C ILE A 417 -48.42 -50.56 -2.23
N ASP A 418 -48.50 -50.90 -0.94
CA ASP A 418 -49.62 -51.76 -0.51
C ASP A 418 -50.30 -51.29 0.79
N SER A 419 -51.58 -51.69 0.94
CA SER A 419 -52.56 -51.25 1.95
C SER A 419 -52.97 -52.47 2.83
N PRO A 420 -53.76 -52.36 3.94
CA PRO A 420 -54.95 -51.52 4.09
C PRO A 420 -55.19 -50.88 5.48
N GLN A 421 -56.35 -50.23 5.63
CA GLN A 421 -56.82 -49.54 6.84
C GLN A 421 -57.48 -50.48 7.85
N SER A 422 -57.54 -50.08 9.14
CA SER A 422 -58.77 -50.19 9.94
C SER A 422 -58.78 -49.18 11.11
N TYR A 423 -59.98 -48.87 11.62
CA TYR A 423 -60.27 -47.76 12.51
C TYR A 423 -60.22 -48.11 14.02
N SER A 424 -59.79 -47.12 14.82
CA SER A 424 -60.25 -46.76 16.18
C SER A 424 -60.67 -47.83 17.21
N GLN A 425 -60.07 -47.76 18.40
CA GLN A 425 -60.82 -47.60 19.67
C GLN A 425 -59.94 -46.90 20.73
N GLY A 426 -60.49 -46.65 21.94
CA GLY A 426 -60.03 -45.60 22.87
C GLY A 426 -59.24 -46.05 24.11
N SER A 427 -59.43 -45.30 25.19
CA SER A 427 -58.78 -45.34 26.53
C SER A 427 -58.83 -46.72 27.23
N ASP A 428 -58.09 -47.02 28.31
CA ASP A 428 -57.80 -46.19 29.51
C ASP A 428 -56.62 -46.71 30.38
N SER A 429 -56.12 -45.86 31.31
CA SER A 429 -55.42 -46.24 32.57
C SER A 429 -54.00 -46.91 32.48
N ASN A 430 -53.09 -46.85 33.49
CA ASN A 430 -53.05 -46.11 34.77
C ASN A 430 -51.61 -45.89 35.35
N SER A 431 -51.52 -45.02 36.37
CA SER A 431 -50.62 -45.05 37.56
C SER A 431 -49.07 -44.98 37.54
N ARG A 432 -48.58 -43.88 38.16
CA ARG A 432 -47.70 -43.80 39.38
C ARG A 432 -46.25 -44.36 39.40
N SER A 433 -45.30 -43.42 39.25
CA SER A 433 -44.27 -42.98 40.23
C SER A 433 -43.21 -43.92 40.89
N GLU A 434 -41.95 -43.42 40.87
CA GLU A 434 -40.97 -43.33 42.00
C GLU A 434 -39.74 -44.30 42.05
N PHE A 435 -38.51 -43.72 41.99
CA PHE A 435 -37.19 -44.13 42.60
C PHE A 435 -36.64 -45.58 42.34
N THR A 436 -35.33 -45.95 42.32
CA THR A 436 -34.05 -45.40 42.85
C THR A 436 -32.81 -45.99 42.09
N TYR A 437 -31.78 -45.17 41.82
CA TYR A 437 -30.31 -45.45 41.72
C TYR A 437 -29.66 -46.54 40.82
N GLU A 438 -28.39 -46.19 40.52
CA GLU A 438 -27.11 -46.87 40.16
C GLU A 438 -26.97 -48.39 40.52
N ASP A 439 -26.12 -49.17 39.85
CA ASP A 439 -24.65 -49.22 40.08
C ASP A 439 -23.79 -49.62 38.84
N ASP A 440 -22.47 -49.57 38.98
CA ASP A 440 -21.40 -49.74 37.99
C ASP A 440 -21.00 -51.22 37.70
N SER A 441 -20.13 -51.40 36.70
CA SER A 441 -19.04 -52.41 36.58
C SER A 441 -18.89 -52.99 35.17
N SER A 442 -17.64 -53.08 34.72
CA SER A 442 -17.25 -53.50 33.37
C SER A 442 -17.04 -55.01 33.23
N GLN A 443 -17.44 -55.61 32.09
CA GLN A 443 -16.70 -56.77 31.56
C GLN A 443 -16.81 -56.94 30.04
N ASN A 444 -15.77 -57.51 29.44
CA ASN A 444 -15.65 -57.75 28.00
C ASN A 444 -16.47 -58.96 27.54
N SER A 445 -17.09 -58.85 26.37
CA SER A 445 -17.17 -59.99 25.43
C SER A 445 -17.20 -59.49 23.98
N PHE A 446 -16.34 -60.05 23.13
CA PHE A 446 -16.29 -59.73 21.70
C PHE A 446 -17.43 -60.44 20.97
N ASN A 447 -18.02 -59.77 19.97
CA ASN A 447 -18.62 -60.44 18.83
C ASN A 447 -18.29 -59.67 17.55
N ILE A 448 -17.58 -60.32 16.63
CA ILE A 448 -17.06 -59.68 15.41
C ILE A 448 -18.13 -59.74 14.32
N SER A 449 -18.80 -58.60 14.09
CA SER A 449 -19.48 -58.32 12.83
C SER A 449 -18.57 -57.46 11.93
N LYS A 450 -18.67 -57.62 10.61
CA LYS A 450 -17.82 -56.87 9.66
C LYS A 450 -18.16 -55.38 9.73
N ALA A 451 -17.27 -54.58 10.31
CA ALA A 451 -17.41 -53.13 10.30
C ALA A 451 -17.39 -52.60 8.86
N SER A 452 -18.49 -51.97 8.44
CA SER A 452 -18.51 -51.16 7.22
C SER A 452 -17.65 -49.92 7.44
N VAL A 453 -16.69 -49.68 6.55
CA VAL A 453 -15.80 -48.53 6.67
C VAL A 453 -16.60 -47.25 6.40
N THR A 454 -16.74 -46.40 7.42
CA THR A 454 -17.44 -45.11 7.35
C THR A 454 -16.46 -43.95 7.18
N GLU A 455 -16.95 -42.79 6.73
CA GLU A 455 -16.16 -41.56 6.65
C GLU A 455 -15.56 -41.19 8.02
N ASP A 456 -16.35 -41.29 9.09
CA ASP A 456 -15.89 -40.95 10.44
C ASP A 456 -14.88 -41.97 10.98
N SER A 457 -15.00 -43.26 10.65
CA SER A 457 -13.98 -44.27 10.99
C SER A 457 -12.62 -43.96 10.34
N ILE A 458 -12.61 -43.54 9.08
CA ILE A 458 -11.36 -43.10 8.40
C ILE A 458 -10.87 -41.77 9.01
N PHE A 459 -11.77 -40.84 9.31
CA PHE A 459 -11.41 -39.54 9.91
C PHE A 459 -10.74 -39.70 11.28
N ASP A 460 -11.23 -40.60 12.13
CA ASP A 460 -10.63 -40.89 13.42
C ASP A 460 -9.33 -41.70 13.28
N GLY A 461 -9.24 -42.59 12.29
CA GLY A 461 -7.97 -43.20 11.86
C GLY A 461 -6.93 -42.15 11.46
N LEU A 462 -7.32 -41.09 10.74
CA LEU A 462 -6.48 -39.95 10.38
C LEU A 462 -6.20 -38.99 11.56
N ASN A 463 -6.79 -39.22 12.74
CA ASN A 463 -6.45 -38.55 13.99
C ASN A 463 -5.49 -39.37 14.87
N ASN A 464 -5.36 -40.68 14.64
CA ASN A 464 -4.37 -41.52 15.30
C ASN A 464 -3.02 -41.46 14.54
N ILE A 465 -1.96 -41.04 15.26
CA ILE A 465 -0.61 -40.88 14.69
C ILE A 465 -0.04 -42.21 14.21
N ASP A 466 -0.19 -43.28 14.99
CA ASP A 466 0.38 -44.60 14.68
C ASP A 466 -0.30 -45.22 13.46
N CYS A 467 -1.62 -45.02 13.30
CA CYS A 467 -2.33 -45.43 12.09
C CYS A 467 -1.81 -44.71 10.84
N VAL A 468 -1.59 -43.40 10.93
CA VAL A 468 -1.06 -42.58 9.83
C VAL A 468 0.39 -42.96 9.50
N VAL A 469 1.25 -43.19 10.49
CA VAL A 469 2.64 -43.64 10.28
C VAL A 469 2.68 -45.01 9.61
N ASN A 470 1.90 -45.99 10.07
CA ASN A 470 1.85 -47.32 9.46
C ASN A 470 1.27 -47.29 8.03
N LEU A 471 0.28 -46.44 7.76
CA LEU A 471 -0.26 -46.23 6.41
C LEU A 471 0.79 -45.62 5.46
N ILE A 472 1.54 -44.62 5.93
CA ILE A 472 2.61 -43.99 5.13
C ILE A 472 3.73 -45.00 4.88
N MET A 473 4.22 -45.70 5.90
CA MET A 473 5.31 -46.67 5.77
C MET A 473 4.94 -47.84 4.83
N SER A 474 3.73 -48.39 4.94
CA SER A 474 3.27 -49.45 4.02
C SER A 474 3.08 -48.94 2.60
N THR A 475 2.63 -47.71 2.40
CA THR A 475 2.53 -47.09 1.06
C THR A 475 3.92 -46.86 0.44
N LEU A 476 4.88 -46.36 1.22
CA LEU A 476 6.26 -46.12 0.77
C LEU A 476 7.00 -47.42 0.43
N LEU A 477 6.75 -48.51 1.17
CA LEU A 477 7.36 -49.82 0.93
C LEU A 477 6.76 -50.57 -0.26
N ASN A 478 5.43 -50.52 -0.43
CA ASN A 478 4.72 -51.41 -1.36
C ASN A 478 4.24 -50.74 -2.66
N HIS A 479 4.11 -49.40 -2.69
CA HIS A 479 3.39 -48.69 -3.75
C HIS A 479 4.11 -47.44 -4.30
N LEU A 480 5.32 -47.13 -3.84
CA LEU A 480 6.10 -46.01 -4.38
C LEU A 480 6.78 -46.42 -5.70
N PRO A 481 6.49 -45.76 -6.84
CA PRO A 481 7.15 -46.09 -8.11
C PRO A 481 8.62 -45.64 -8.12
N PRO A 482 9.53 -46.35 -8.80
CA PRO A 482 10.96 -46.04 -8.84
C PRO A 482 11.29 -44.77 -9.64
N THR A 483 10.34 -44.23 -10.40
CA THR A 483 10.46 -42.98 -11.17
C THR A 483 9.22 -42.12 -10.95
N MET A 484 9.40 -40.79 -10.91
CA MET A 484 8.30 -39.86 -10.65
C MET A 484 7.30 -39.83 -11.85
N PRO A 485 6.01 -40.11 -11.65
CA PRO A 485 5.03 -40.08 -12.74
C PRO A 485 4.84 -38.67 -13.31
N SER A 486 4.79 -38.54 -14.63
CA SER A 486 4.54 -37.27 -15.33
C SER A 486 3.25 -36.58 -14.90
N ASN A 487 2.19 -37.35 -14.64
CA ASN A 487 0.90 -36.86 -14.15
C ASN A 487 0.99 -36.24 -12.74
N PHE A 488 1.95 -36.66 -11.92
CA PHE A 488 2.18 -36.07 -10.60
C PHE A 488 2.83 -34.68 -10.73
N ILE A 489 3.77 -34.51 -11.67
CA ILE A 489 4.47 -33.25 -11.92
C ILE A 489 3.50 -32.13 -12.34
N THR A 490 2.47 -32.46 -13.13
CA THR A 490 1.45 -31.48 -13.57
C THR A 490 0.31 -31.26 -12.57
N ALA A 491 0.00 -32.24 -11.71
CA ALA A 491 -1.09 -32.15 -10.74
C ALA A 491 -0.67 -31.67 -9.34
N TYR A 492 0.60 -31.86 -8.95
CA TYR A 492 1.06 -31.56 -7.59
C TYR A 492 1.08 -30.06 -7.30
N LYS A 493 0.31 -29.66 -6.28
CA LYS A 493 0.42 -28.34 -5.64
C LYS A 493 0.76 -28.56 -4.16
N PRO A 494 1.83 -27.93 -3.63
CA PRO A 494 2.15 -28.02 -2.21
C PRO A 494 1.02 -27.37 -1.38
N ILE A 495 0.63 -28.02 -0.28
CA ILE A 495 -0.46 -27.56 0.59
C ILE A 495 0.15 -26.86 1.81
N PRO A 496 0.20 -25.51 1.86
CA PRO A 496 0.57 -24.80 3.09
C PRO A 496 -0.49 -25.02 4.17
N ASN A 497 -0.06 -25.09 5.44
CA ASN A 497 -0.92 -25.33 6.60
C ASN A 497 -1.79 -26.60 6.46
N SER A 498 -1.13 -27.74 6.23
CA SER A 498 -1.77 -29.06 6.26
C SER A 498 -2.19 -29.49 7.67
N GLY A 499 -3.20 -30.38 7.77
CA GLY A 499 -3.64 -30.99 9.02
C GLY A 499 -4.90 -30.39 9.68
N THR A 500 -5.54 -29.38 9.08
CA THR A 500 -6.81 -28.84 9.58
C THR A 500 -7.93 -29.89 9.57
N LYS A 501 -8.92 -29.76 10.47
CA LYS A 501 -10.06 -30.70 10.55
C LYS A 501 -10.82 -30.81 9.21
N THR A 502 -10.95 -29.71 8.46
CA THR A 502 -11.61 -29.70 7.15
C THR A 502 -10.82 -30.47 6.10
N GLN A 503 -9.49 -30.27 6.02
CA GLN A 503 -8.61 -31.06 5.14
C GLN A 503 -8.65 -32.55 5.51
N LYS A 504 -8.64 -32.90 6.80
CA LYS A 504 -8.74 -34.28 7.27
C LYS A 504 -10.06 -34.94 6.86
N LYS A 505 -11.22 -34.26 6.95
CA LYS A 505 -12.49 -34.79 6.42
C LYS A 505 -12.50 -34.93 4.90
N SER A 506 -11.91 -33.97 4.17
CA SER A 506 -11.75 -34.09 2.71
C SER A 506 -10.89 -35.31 2.31
N LEU A 507 -9.79 -35.55 3.04
CA LEU A 507 -8.94 -36.72 2.85
C LEU A 507 -9.66 -38.04 3.19
N ALA A 508 -10.42 -38.07 4.29
CA ALA A 508 -11.24 -39.22 4.65
C ALA A 508 -12.27 -39.57 3.55
N LYS A 509 -12.90 -38.56 2.94
CA LYS A 509 -13.80 -38.75 1.79
C LYS A 509 -13.09 -39.28 0.54
N MET A 510 -11.90 -38.77 0.21
CA MET A 510 -11.14 -39.27 -0.94
C MET A 510 -10.68 -40.72 -0.74
N ILE A 511 -10.23 -41.07 0.47
CA ILE A 511 -9.89 -42.46 0.81
C ILE A 511 -11.13 -43.37 0.76
N LEU A 512 -12.29 -42.90 1.25
CA LEU A 512 -13.54 -43.68 1.18
C LEU A 512 -14.03 -43.89 -0.26
N ALA A 513 -13.90 -42.89 -1.14
CA ALA A 513 -14.24 -43.03 -2.56
C ALA A 513 -13.32 -44.03 -3.27
N LEU A 514 -12.01 -43.97 -3.00
CA LEU A 514 -11.02 -44.95 -3.50
C LEU A 514 -11.31 -46.38 -3.01
N ILE A 515 -11.73 -46.56 -1.75
CA ILE A 515 -12.11 -47.88 -1.18
C ILE A 515 -13.39 -48.46 -1.82
N LYS A 516 -14.15 -47.65 -2.56
CA LYS A 516 -15.42 -48.03 -3.21
C LYS A 516 -15.38 -48.06 -4.75
N ASP A 517 -14.23 -47.77 -5.35
CA ASP A 517 -14.09 -47.53 -6.80
C ASP A 517 -15.05 -46.44 -7.35
N GLU A 518 -15.40 -45.44 -6.53
CA GLU A 518 -16.22 -44.29 -6.96
C GLU A 518 -15.34 -43.25 -7.69
N PRO A 519 -15.77 -42.70 -8.85
CA PRO A 519 -14.96 -41.78 -9.65
C PRO A 519 -14.73 -40.44 -8.93
N ILE A 520 -13.45 -40.09 -8.72
CA ILE A 520 -13.04 -38.86 -8.03
C ILE A 520 -13.48 -37.62 -8.84
N PRO A 521 -14.17 -36.63 -8.24
CA PRO A 521 -14.58 -35.42 -8.94
C PRO A 521 -13.37 -34.53 -9.28
N THR A 522 -12.96 -34.56 -10.54
CA THR A 522 -11.84 -33.73 -11.05
C THR A 522 -12.31 -32.34 -11.48
N THR A 523 -11.47 -31.33 -11.21
CA THR A 523 -11.67 -29.94 -11.61
C THR A 523 -11.74 -29.82 -13.15
N PRO A 524 -12.71 -29.06 -13.72
CA PRO A 524 -12.93 -29.05 -15.16
C PRO A 524 -11.74 -28.51 -15.95
N THR A 525 -11.36 -29.25 -17.00
CA THR A 525 -10.35 -28.83 -17.99
C THR A 525 -11.05 -28.57 -19.34
N LEU A 526 -10.63 -27.53 -20.04
CA LEU A 526 -11.25 -27.07 -21.30
C LEU A 526 -11.02 -28.06 -22.45
N ILE A 527 -12.02 -28.20 -23.34
CA ILE A 527 -11.96 -28.97 -24.60
C ILE A 527 -12.29 -28.03 -25.78
N PRO A 528 -11.67 -28.17 -26.97
CA PRO A 528 -11.79 -27.19 -28.05
C PRO A 528 -13.13 -27.18 -28.83
N THR A 529 -13.31 -26.10 -29.59
CA THR A 529 -14.48 -25.71 -30.41
C THR A 529 -14.48 -26.31 -31.84
N PRO A 530 -15.56 -26.18 -32.67
CA PRO A 530 -16.18 -27.37 -33.28
C PRO A 530 -16.34 -27.31 -34.83
N THR A 531 -17.09 -28.27 -35.40
CA THR A 531 -17.45 -28.31 -36.84
C THR A 531 -18.88 -28.78 -37.15
N PHE A 532 -19.58 -27.95 -37.94
CA PHE A 532 -20.75 -28.20 -38.84
C PHE A 532 -22.19 -28.46 -38.32
N ASN A 533 -23.12 -27.89 -39.12
CA ASN A 533 -24.60 -27.88 -39.12
C ASN A 533 -25.14 -28.89 -40.20
N PRO A 534 -26.46 -29.04 -40.56
CA PRO A 534 -27.66 -28.20 -40.29
C PRO A 534 -29.04 -28.90 -39.94
N THR A 535 -29.96 -28.09 -39.39
CA THR A 535 -31.46 -27.86 -39.55
C THR A 535 -32.37 -28.72 -40.49
N PRO A 536 -33.74 -28.52 -40.65
CA PRO A 536 -34.79 -27.69 -39.95
C PRO A 536 -36.26 -28.29 -39.80
N THR A 537 -37.28 -27.46 -39.44
CA THR A 537 -38.77 -27.49 -39.71
C THR A 537 -39.75 -28.32 -38.83
N LEU A 538 -41.08 -28.04 -38.62
CA LEU A 538 -42.08 -26.90 -38.71
C LEU A 538 -43.38 -27.32 -37.91
N ILE A 539 -44.13 -26.50 -37.11
CA ILE A 539 -45.32 -25.59 -37.36
C ILE A 539 -46.59 -26.29 -37.95
N PRO A 540 -47.92 -25.99 -37.66
CA PRO A 540 -48.62 -24.84 -36.99
C PRO A 540 -49.80 -25.10 -35.96
N THR A 541 -50.38 -23.96 -35.48
CA THR A 541 -51.65 -23.49 -34.80
C THR A 541 -53.06 -24.08 -35.21
N PRO A 542 -54.29 -23.58 -34.82
CA PRO A 542 -54.79 -22.48 -33.89
C PRO A 542 -56.13 -22.65 -33.05
N THR A 543 -56.47 -21.65 -32.17
CA THR A 543 -57.84 -21.11 -31.76
C THR A 543 -58.88 -21.98 -30.98
N LEU A 544 -59.90 -21.52 -30.19
CA LEU A 544 -60.45 -20.20 -29.75
C LEU A 544 -61.35 -20.29 -28.44
N ASN A 545 -61.59 -19.13 -27.78
CA ASN A 545 -62.51 -18.65 -26.68
C ASN A 545 -63.92 -19.33 -26.43
N PRO A 546 -64.76 -18.97 -25.37
CA PRO A 546 -64.88 -17.71 -24.58
C PRO A 546 -65.27 -17.74 -23.06
N THR A 547 -65.48 -16.55 -22.48
CA THR A 547 -65.98 -16.18 -21.11
C THR A 547 -67.53 -16.11 -21.01
N PRO A 548 -68.18 -16.00 -19.81
CA PRO A 548 -68.45 -14.66 -19.17
C PRO A 548 -68.60 -14.60 -17.61
N THR A 549 -68.80 -13.37 -17.09
CA THR A 549 -69.16 -12.92 -15.70
C THR A 549 -70.70 -12.70 -15.57
N PRO A 550 -71.35 -12.06 -14.53
CA PRO A 550 -70.89 -11.32 -13.31
C PRO A 550 -71.74 -11.53 -12.00
N ILE A 551 -71.54 -10.71 -10.94
CA ILE A 551 -72.52 -10.03 -10.01
C ILE A 551 -71.90 -9.57 -8.65
N GLN A 552 -72.48 -8.54 -8.00
CA GLN A 552 -72.18 -7.88 -6.69
C GLN A 552 -73.50 -7.33 -6.06
N PRO A 553 -73.59 -6.71 -4.84
CA PRO A 553 -72.67 -6.47 -3.70
C PRO A 553 -73.22 -7.17 -2.40
N PRO A 554 -73.55 -6.59 -1.20
CA PRO A 554 -73.09 -5.42 -0.41
C PRO A 554 -72.88 -5.57 1.14
N LEU A 555 -71.93 -4.80 1.68
CA LEU A 555 -71.84 -3.97 2.93
C LEU A 555 -72.58 -4.27 4.29
N LEU A 556 -71.84 -3.99 5.40
CA LEU A 556 -72.24 -3.42 6.74
C LEU A 556 -73.11 -4.29 7.72
N SER A 557 -73.21 -4.05 9.05
CA SER A 557 -72.31 -3.47 10.10
C SER A 557 -72.93 -3.54 11.53
N GLU A 558 -72.10 -3.64 12.59
CA GLU A 558 -72.42 -3.26 14.02
C GLU A 558 -73.56 -4.06 14.73
N THR A 559 -73.86 -4.01 16.06
CA THR A 559 -73.39 -3.18 17.20
C THR A 559 -73.55 -3.93 18.56
N THR A 560 -72.62 -3.78 19.53
CA THR A 560 -72.80 -3.91 21.01
C THR A 560 -73.32 -5.24 21.65
N THR A 561 -73.10 -5.57 22.95
CA THR A 561 -72.80 -4.74 24.15
C THR A 561 -72.04 -5.48 25.28
N LYS A 562 -71.28 -4.69 26.07
CA LYS A 562 -70.95 -4.81 27.51
C LYS A 562 -69.81 -5.74 28.01
N ILE A 563 -69.10 -5.17 29.00
CA ILE A 563 -67.83 -5.56 29.64
C ILE A 563 -68.09 -5.57 31.17
N PRO A 564 -67.43 -6.44 31.97
CA PRO A 564 -66.50 -5.98 33.02
C PRO A 564 -65.07 -6.54 32.81
N LEU A 565 -63.99 -5.74 32.84
CA LEU A 565 -63.24 -5.25 34.02
C LEU A 565 -62.56 -6.38 34.84
N LEU A 566 -61.25 -6.36 35.17
CA LEU A 566 -60.12 -5.49 34.77
C LEU A 566 -58.79 -6.08 35.33
N ARG A 567 -57.63 -5.89 34.64
CA ARG A 567 -56.29 -5.52 35.18
C ARG A 567 -55.23 -5.55 34.07
N ASP A 568 -54.36 -4.53 34.01
CA ASP A 568 -53.63 -4.13 32.79
C ASP A 568 -52.10 -4.31 32.86
N ASP A 569 -51.58 -5.12 33.78
CA ASP A 569 -50.16 -5.09 34.16
C ASP A 569 -49.22 -5.86 33.20
N ASP A 570 -49.66 -6.96 32.58
CA ASP A 570 -48.76 -7.92 31.91
C ASP A 570 -48.27 -7.51 30.50
N GLU A 571 -49.13 -6.94 29.64
CA GLU A 571 -48.73 -6.57 28.27
C GLU A 571 -47.66 -5.47 28.21
N LYS A 572 -47.57 -4.65 29.27
CA LYS A 572 -46.62 -3.53 29.34
C LYS A 572 -45.19 -3.98 29.67
N VAL A 573 -45.01 -5.22 30.15
CA VAL A 573 -43.70 -5.80 30.49
C VAL A 573 -43.04 -6.42 29.27
N THR A 574 -43.79 -7.17 28.46
CA THR A 574 -43.25 -7.89 27.30
C THR A 574 -42.74 -6.95 26.21
N LEU A 575 -43.49 -5.91 25.85
CA LEU A 575 -43.04 -4.90 24.88
C LEU A 575 -41.83 -4.11 25.39
N LYS A 576 -41.80 -3.73 26.68
CA LYS A 576 -40.64 -3.05 27.28
C LYS A 576 -39.39 -3.91 27.21
N ASN A 577 -39.48 -5.20 27.53
CA ASN A 577 -38.33 -6.10 27.51
C ASN A 577 -37.80 -6.37 26.08
N ALA A 578 -38.68 -6.38 25.07
CA ALA A 578 -38.28 -6.47 23.67
C ALA A 578 -37.57 -5.21 23.17
N VAL A 579 -38.11 -4.02 23.48
CA VAL A 579 -37.49 -2.74 23.12
C VAL A 579 -36.17 -2.52 23.89
N ALA A 580 -36.12 -2.89 25.17
CA ALA A 580 -34.90 -2.81 25.98
C ALA A 580 -33.77 -3.66 25.39
N LYS A 581 -34.02 -4.91 25.00
CA LYS A 581 -32.99 -5.76 24.36
C LYS A 581 -32.48 -5.19 23.03
N LEU A 582 -33.34 -4.58 22.22
CA LEU A 582 -32.93 -3.93 20.97
C LEU A 582 -32.14 -2.63 21.22
N GLN A 583 -32.48 -1.89 22.28
CA GLN A 583 -31.72 -0.72 22.72
C GLN A 583 -30.37 -1.10 23.34
N GLU A 584 -30.29 -2.20 24.11
CA GLU A 584 -29.04 -2.74 24.63
C GLU A 584 -28.13 -3.24 23.51
N SER A 585 -28.64 -3.97 22.51
CA SER A 585 -27.81 -4.39 21.37
C SER A 585 -27.30 -3.21 20.56
N ALA A 586 -28.15 -2.21 20.29
CA ALA A 586 -27.74 -1.00 19.56
C ALA A 586 -26.80 -0.10 20.40
N LYS A 587 -26.91 -0.12 21.73
CA LYS A 587 -25.99 0.56 22.64
C LYS A 587 -24.64 -0.15 22.70
N ALA A 588 -24.62 -1.48 22.83
CA ALA A 588 -23.39 -2.28 22.81
C ALA A 588 -22.64 -2.17 21.47
N GLU A 589 -23.37 -2.11 20.35
CA GLU A 589 -22.77 -1.90 19.02
C GLU A 589 -22.12 -0.50 18.91
N ARG A 590 -22.79 0.56 19.40
CA ARG A 590 -22.23 1.92 19.50
C ARG A 590 -21.09 2.06 20.51
N GLU A 591 -21.14 1.34 21.62
CA GLU A 591 -20.06 1.32 22.62
C GLU A 591 -18.84 0.55 22.09
N MET A 592 -19.03 -0.52 21.31
CA MET A 592 -17.97 -1.18 20.57
C MET A 592 -17.37 -0.28 19.48
N GLU A 593 -18.19 0.43 18.69
CA GLU A 593 -17.72 1.35 17.65
C GLU A 593 -16.97 2.57 18.25
N SER A 594 -17.46 3.09 19.38
CA SER A 594 -16.78 4.11 20.20
C SER A 594 -15.47 3.61 20.80
N ALA A 595 -15.42 2.36 21.31
CA ALA A 595 -14.20 1.74 21.82
C ALA A 595 -13.16 1.50 20.72
N VAL A 596 -13.59 1.07 19.53
CA VAL A 596 -12.71 0.93 18.34
C VAL A 596 -12.20 2.29 17.87
N SER A 597 -13.04 3.32 17.89
CA SER A 597 -12.63 4.70 17.56
C SER A 597 -11.63 5.26 18.58
N LYS A 598 -11.83 5.00 19.88
CA LYS A 598 -10.87 5.34 20.94
C LYS A 598 -9.56 4.60 20.77
N LEU A 599 -9.57 3.29 20.52
CA LEU A 599 -8.35 2.52 20.26
C LEU A 599 -7.60 3.01 19.02
N MET A 600 -8.29 3.41 17.95
CA MET A 600 -7.66 4.04 16.77
C MET A 600 -7.02 5.39 17.11
N GLU A 601 -7.70 6.25 17.87
CA GLU A 601 -7.19 7.57 18.23
C GLU A 601 -6.07 7.47 19.29
N GLU A 602 -6.12 6.51 20.20
CA GLU A 602 -5.06 6.19 21.16
C GLU A 602 -3.81 5.66 20.43
N THR A 603 -3.96 4.69 19.53
CA THR A 603 -2.87 4.21 18.65
C THR A 603 -2.27 5.35 17.82
N ARG A 604 -3.10 6.27 17.32
CA ARG A 604 -2.67 7.47 16.58
C ARG A 604 -1.89 8.43 17.48
N GLN A 605 -2.32 8.63 18.73
CA GLN A 605 -1.65 9.54 19.66
C GLN A 605 -0.36 8.93 20.25
N GLU A 606 -0.25 7.61 20.35
CA GLU A 606 1.03 6.94 20.57
C GLU A 606 1.98 7.12 19.38
N HIS A 607 1.49 6.98 18.14
CA HIS A 607 2.27 7.27 16.93
C HIS A 607 2.76 8.73 16.88
N ILE A 608 1.90 9.70 17.23
CA ILE A 608 2.28 11.12 17.29
C ILE A 608 3.33 11.35 18.39
N LYS A 609 3.17 10.79 19.60
CA LYS A 609 4.18 10.87 20.66
C LYS A 609 5.50 10.18 20.29
N ALA A 610 5.47 9.14 19.46
CA ALA A 610 6.66 8.49 18.91
C ALA A 610 7.34 9.35 17.82
N GLU A 611 6.58 10.05 16.96
CA GLU A 611 7.13 11.06 16.05
C GLU A 611 7.72 12.26 16.81
N GLU A 612 7.07 12.78 17.86
CA GLU A 612 7.61 13.86 18.70
C GLU A 612 8.93 13.46 19.37
N ARG A 613 9.03 12.23 19.88
CA ARG A 613 10.28 11.69 20.44
C ARG A 613 11.40 11.66 19.39
N LYS A 614 11.11 11.16 18.17
CA LYS A 614 12.07 11.15 17.04
C LYS A 614 12.38 12.54 16.48
N THR A 615 11.49 13.51 16.67
CA THR A 615 11.71 14.89 16.20
C THR A 615 12.74 15.61 17.07
N LYS A 616 12.78 15.32 18.37
CA LYS A 616 13.75 15.89 19.32
C LYS A 616 15.20 15.40 19.12
N GLU A 617 15.42 14.35 18.34
CA GLU A 617 16.77 13.82 18.04
C GLU A 617 17.40 14.43 16.77
N LYS A 618 16.67 15.27 16.01
CA LYS A 618 17.10 15.78 14.69
C LYS A 618 17.53 17.25 14.63
N GLU A 619 17.74 17.89 15.78
CA GLU A 619 18.20 19.29 15.83
C GLU A 619 19.74 19.41 15.73
N LYS A 620 20.28 19.23 14.51
CA LYS A 620 21.62 19.69 14.13
C LYS A 620 21.57 20.45 12.80
N LEU A 621 22.44 21.45 12.68
CA LEU A 621 22.30 22.60 11.78
C LEU A 621 22.59 22.27 10.30
N VAL A 622 21.89 22.97 9.41
CA VAL A 622 22.06 22.88 7.94
C VAL A 622 22.82 24.10 7.42
N ALA A 623 23.85 23.88 6.61
CA ALA A 623 24.68 24.91 5.99
C ALA A 623 23.97 25.61 4.79
N PRO A 624 24.37 26.84 4.41
CA PRO A 624 23.69 27.63 3.39
C PRO A 624 23.97 27.15 1.95
N PRO A 625 23.04 27.41 0.99
CA PRO A 625 23.18 26.98 -0.40
C PRO A 625 24.09 27.91 -1.23
N THR A 626 24.96 27.32 -2.05
CA THR A 626 25.72 28.02 -3.10
C THR A 626 24.85 28.40 -4.30
N PRO A 627 25.21 29.46 -5.06
CA PRO A 627 24.30 30.09 -6.03
C PRO A 627 24.19 29.33 -7.36
N SER A 628 23.02 29.43 -8.00
CA SER A 628 22.74 28.81 -9.30
C SER A 628 23.01 29.74 -10.49
N ILE A 629 23.53 29.18 -11.59
CA ILE A 629 23.92 29.93 -12.79
C ILE A 629 22.67 30.45 -13.54
N PRO A 630 22.64 31.73 -13.99
CA PRO A 630 21.48 32.28 -14.71
C PRO A 630 21.20 31.60 -16.05
N LYS A 631 19.95 31.21 -16.28
CA LYS A 631 19.50 30.64 -17.58
C LYS A 631 19.17 31.75 -18.57
N LEU A 632 20.00 31.93 -19.59
CA LEU A 632 19.73 32.85 -20.70
C LEU A 632 18.55 32.36 -21.55
N LYS A 633 17.63 33.25 -21.91
CA LYS A 633 16.48 32.95 -22.80
C LYS A 633 16.81 33.34 -24.25
N GLN A 634 16.79 32.40 -25.18
CA GLN A 634 16.56 32.70 -26.60
C GLN A 634 15.90 31.52 -27.33
N LYS A 635 14.93 31.81 -28.20
CA LYS A 635 14.28 30.81 -29.06
C LYS A 635 15.16 30.57 -30.29
N VAL A 636 15.94 29.49 -30.27
CA VAL A 636 16.59 28.94 -31.47
C VAL A 636 15.85 27.66 -31.86
N LYS A 637 15.69 27.38 -33.15
CA LYS A 637 15.19 26.07 -33.63
C LYS A 637 16.07 24.97 -33.03
N LEU A 638 15.47 23.87 -32.55
CA LEU A 638 16.26 22.71 -32.12
C LEU A 638 16.96 22.10 -33.35
N LEU A 639 18.21 22.50 -33.55
CA LEU A 639 19.17 21.72 -34.33
C LEU A 639 19.38 20.43 -33.54
N LYS A 640 18.82 19.31 -34.01
CA LYS A 640 19.10 18.00 -33.42
C LYS A 640 20.60 17.76 -33.55
N LEU A 641 21.32 17.67 -32.42
CA LEU A 641 22.78 17.59 -32.45
C LEU A 641 23.26 16.39 -33.29
N GLN A 642 22.54 15.26 -33.20
CA GLN A 642 22.78 14.03 -33.96
C GLN A 642 22.63 14.15 -35.50
N GLU A 643 22.03 15.24 -36.02
CA GLU A 643 21.97 15.53 -37.46
C GLU A 643 23.13 16.42 -37.94
N LEU A 644 23.94 16.97 -37.01
CA LEU A 644 25.11 17.83 -37.32
C LEU A 644 26.44 17.29 -36.81
N THR A 645 26.46 16.53 -35.71
CA THR A 645 27.68 15.92 -35.16
C THR A 645 27.85 14.50 -35.68
N ARG A 646 29.00 14.20 -36.28
CA ARG A 646 29.40 12.81 -36.53
C ARG A 646 29.46 12.06 -35.20
N PRO A 647 28.99 10.80 -35.10
CA PRO A 647 29.12 10.02 -33.88
C PRO A 647 30.61 9.87 -33.54
N ILE A 648 30.98 10.17 -32.29
CA ILE A 648 32.36 10.02 -31.81
C ILE A 648 32.68 8.51 -31.82
N PRO A 649 33.83 8.09 -32.40
CA PRO A 649 34.28 6.69 -32.35
C PRO A 649 34.30 6.14 -30.93
N LYS A 650 33.93 4.87 -30.77
CA LYS A 650 33.74 4.21 -29.46
C LYS A 650 34.98 4.39 -28.56
N ASP A 651 36.15 4.14 -29.12
CA ASP A 651 37.46 4.19 -28.46
C ASP A 651 37.81 5.62 -28.00
N ILE A 652 37.49 6.64 -28.82
CA ILE A 652 37.67 8.05 -28.45
C ILE A 652 36.70 8.44 -27.33
N LYS A 653 35.45 7.96 -27.38
CA LYS A 653 34.47 8.17 -26.30
C LYS A 653 34.92 7.51 -25.00
N GLU A 654 35.48 6.30 -25.05
CA GLU A 654 35.96 5.56 -23.89
C GLU A 654 37.20 6.22 -23.27
N ASN A 655 38.16 6.67 -24.07
CA ASN A 655 39.30 7.48 -23.62
C ASN A 655 38.84 8.80 -22.96
N LEU A 656 37.86 9.50 -23.55
CA LEU A 656 37.28 10.72 -22.96
C LEU A 656 36.53 10.46 -21.64
N MET A 657 35.88 9.30 -21.48
CA MET A 657 35.25 8.91 -20.22
C MET A 657 36.30 8.61 -19.13
N LEU A 658 37.37 7.88 -19.48
CA LEU A 658 38.48 7.61 -18.55
C LEU A 658 39.16 8.89 -18.09
N GLN A 659 39.50 9.81 -19.00
CA GLN A 659 40.05 11.12 -18.64
C GLN A 659 39.10 11.98 -17.79
N ALA A 660 37.79 11.82 -17.93
CA ALA A 660 36.82 12.53 -17.09
C ALA A 660 36.80 11.98 -15.66
N VAL A 661 36.82 10.65 -15.50
CA VAL A 661 36.92 9.99 -14.18
C VAL A 661 38.26 10.32 -13.52
N GLU A 662 39.38 10.22 -14.24
CA GLU A 662 40.73 10.54 -13.75
C GLU A 662 40.82 11.97 -13.18
N ARG A 663 40.18 12.95 -13.82
CA ARG A 663 40.11 14.34 -13.32
C ARG A 663 39.28 14.46 -12.04
N ILE A 664 38.19 13.72 -11.91
CA ILE A 664 37.35 13.69 -10.69
C ILE A 664 38.07 12.98 -9.54
N LEU A 665 38.88 11.96 -9.85
CA LEU A 665 39.77 11.32 -8.88
C LEU A 665 40.85 12.31 -8.40
N ARG A 666 41.55 13.01 -9.30
CA ARG A 666 42.58 13.99 -8.91
C ARG A 666 42.05 15.23 -8.16
N ALA A 667 40.77 15.60 -8.31
CA ALA A 667 40.16 16.75 -7.63
C ALA A 667 39.87 16.55 -6.12
N GLU A 668 40.63 15.69 -5.43
CA GLU A 668 40.44 15.35 -4.02
C GLU A 668 40.53 16.55 -3.09
N GLN A 669 41.68 17.23 -3.10
CA GLN A 669 41.95 18.37 -2.23
C GLN A 669 41.03 19.56 -2.54
N ASP A 670 40.77 19.83 -3.83
CA ASP A 670 39.83 20.87 -4.26
C ASP A 670 38.39 20.61 -3.76
N CYS A 671 37.94 19.35 -3.79
CA CYS A 671 36.64 18.97 -3.26
C CYS A 671 36.57 18.99 -1.73
N ILE A 672 37.65 18.72 -1.01
CA ILE A 672 37.73 18.87 0.45
C ILE A 672 37.64 20.36 0.82
N ILE A 673 38.49 21.21 0.23
CA ILE A 673 38.50 22.67 0.44
C ILE A 673 37.15 23.30 0.06
N GLY A 674 36.54 22.84 -1.04
CA GLY A 674 35.23 23.29 -1.51
C GLY A 674 34.01 22.69 -0.78
N GLY A 675 34.19 21.82 0.22
CA GLY A 675 33.09 21.16 0.93
C GLY A 675 32.24 20.20 0.08
N ALA A 676 32.75 19.78 -1.09
CA ALA A 676 32.07 18.94 -2.07
C ALA A 676 32.47 17.45 -1.99
N GLU A 677 33.36 17.08 -1.05
CA GLU A 677 33.87 15.72 -0.82
C GLU A 677 32.77 14.64 -0.86
N GLN A 678 31.70 14.78 -0.06
CA GLN A 678 30.60 13.79 -0.02
C GLN A 678 29.87 13.61 -1.36
N ILE A 679 29.92 14.62 -2.24
CA ILE A 679 29.36 14.56 -3.60
C ILE A 679 30.36 13.87 -4.54
N ARG A 680 31.65 14.18 -4.43
CA ARG A 680 32.74 13.50 -5.15
C ARG A 680 32.75 11.99 -4.85
N THR A 681 32.70 11.60 -3.58
CA THR A 681 32.64 10.19 -3.15
C THR A 681 31.47 9.45 -3.80
N LYS A 682 30.26 10.03 -3.78
CA LYS A 682 29.08 9.44 -4.43
C LYS A 682 29.20 9.32 -5.95
N PHE A 683 29.84 10.28 -6.62
CA PHE A 683 30.12 10.16 -8.05
C PHE A 683 31.09 8.99 -8.32
N ILE A 684 32.18 8.89 -7.55
CA ILE A 684 33.17 7.82 -7.72
C ILE A 684 32.55 6.44 -7.50
N THR A 685 31.76 6.23 -6.43
CA THR A 685 31.13 4.92 -6.18
C THR A 685 30.11 4.53 -7.26
N ILE A 686 29.33 5.49 -7.78
CA ILE A 686 28.38 5.25 -8.87
C ILE A 686 29.12 4.95 -10.19
N PHE A 687 30.24 5.63 -10.48
CA PHE A 687 31.05 5.34 -11.66
C PHE A 687 31.68 3.95 -11.55
N ALA A 688 32.27 3.62 -10.41
CA ALA A 688 32.90 2.33 -10.19
C ALA A 688 31.88 1.17 -10.23
N SER A 689 30.67 1.34 -9.68
CA SER A 689 29.65 0.28 -9.71
C SER A 689 28.99 0.09 -11.09
N SER A 690 28.76 1.17 -11.85
CA SER A 690 27.85 1.14 -13.01
C SER A 690 28.53 1.17 -14.39
N TYR A 691 29.85 1.32 -14.48
CA TYR A 691 30.58 1.47 -15.76
C TYR A 691 31.55 0.30 -16.03
N THR A 692 32.44 0.44 -17.01
CA THR A 692 33.30 -0.63 -17.54
C THR A 692 34.44 -1.04 -16.59
N SER A 693 35.05 -2.21 -16.84
CA SER A 693 36.17 -2.74 -16.04
C SER A 693 37.32 -1.74 -15.91
N ASP A 694 37.63 -1.02 -16.99
CA ASP A 694 38.69 0.00 -17.04
C ASP A 694 38.46 1.11 -16.00
N ILE A 695 37.20 1.47 -15.72
CA ILE A 695 36.83 2.45 -14.70
C ILE A 695 36.86 1.83 -13.29
N ARG A 696 36.52 0.55 -13.13
CA ARG A 696 36.67 -0.20 -11.86
C ARG A 696 38.15 -0.27 -11.47
N GLU A 697 39.01 -0.65 -12.41
CA GLU A 697 40.45 -0.78 -12.24
C GLU A 697 41.12 0.58 -11.95
N LEU A 698 40.71 1.65 -12.64
CA LEU A 698 41.17 3.02 -12.37
C LEU A 698 40.81 3.49 -10.95
N VAL A 699 39.58 3.24 -10.49
CA VAL A 699 39.14 3.61 -9.13
C VAL A 699 39.82 2.73 -8.06
N LEU A 700 40.00 1.43 -8.34
CA LEU A 700 40.70 0.51 -7.44
C LEU A 700 42.18 0.89 -7.30
N HIS A 701 42.88 1.21 -8.39
CA HIS A 701 44.27 1.69 -8.34
C HIS A 701 44.37 2.97 -7.50
N TYR A 702 43.46 3.92 -7.74
CA TYR A 702 43.41 5.18 -6.99
C TYR A 702 43.18 4.98 -5.47
N ILE A 703 42.35 4.01 -5.08
CA ILE A 703 42.17 3.64 -3.67
C ILE A 703 43.48 3.04 -3.11
N LEU A 704 44.12 2.14 -3.86
CA LEU A 704 45.34 1.45 -3.44
C LEU A 704 46.61 2.33 -3.47
N GLU A 705 46.59 3.52 -4.07
CA GLU A 705 47.66 4.53 -3.95
C GLU A 705 47.78 5.10 -2.53
N ASP A 706 46.68 5.24 -1.81
CA ASP A 706 46.63 5.70 -0.42
C ASP A 706 45.46 5.01 0.31
N PRO A 707 45.60 3.72 0.63
CA PRO A 707 44.51 2.95 1.20
C PRO A 707 44.14 3.43 2.61
N VAL A 708 45.07 4.07 3.34
CA VAL A 708 44.83 4.54 4.71
C VAL A 708 43.84 5.70 4.73
N ASN A 709 44.03 6.71 3.89
CA ASN A 709 43.11 7.84 3.81
C ASN A 709 41.89 7.55 2.92
N ARG A 710 41.97 6.59 1.99
CA ARG A 710 40.90 6.28 1.01
C ARG A 710 40.07 5.03 1.37
N ILE A 711 40.30 4.39 2.51
CA ILE A 711 39.52 3.20 2.95
C ILE A 711 38.01 3.47 3.02
N ASP A 712 37.58 4.66 3.42
CA ASP A 712 36.16 4.99 3.56
C ASP A 712 35.47 5.18 2.20
N LEU A 713 36.23 5.50 1.15
CA LEU A 713 35.78 5.45 -0.25
C LEU A 713 35.65 4.00 -0.74
N ALA A 714 36.57 3.12 -0.36
CA ALA A 714 36.51 1.69 -0.69
C ALA A 714 35.30 1.00 -0.03
N LEU A 715 35.08 1.27 1.26
CA LEU A 715 33.89 0.84 2.00
C LEU A 715 32.61 1.42 1.36
N SER A 716 32.60 2.70 0.99
CA SER A 716 31.46 3.31 0.29
C SER A 716 31.15 2.63 -1.06
N TRP A 717 32.16 2.15 -1.78
CA TRP A 717 31.96 1.36 -3.02
C TRP A 717 31.43 -0.05 -2.71
N LEU A 718 31.97 -0.75 -1.70
CA LEU A 718 31.43 -2.03 -1.23
C LEU A 718 29.96 -1.92 -0.79
N TYR A 719 29.56 -0.84 -0.11
CA TYR A 719 28.17 -0.56 0.25
C TYR A 719 27.27 -0.33 -0.99
N GLU A 720 27.77 0.34 -2.04
CA GLU A 720 27.04 0.56 -3.28
C GLU A 720 26.86 -0.76 -4.07
N GLU A 721 27.92 -1.54 -4.26
CA GLU A 721 27.87 -2.87 -4.89
C GLU A 721 26.92 -3.81 -4.15
N TYR A 722 26.97 -3.84 -2.81
CA TYR A 722 26.05 -4.61 -1.99
C TYR A 722 24.59 -4.15 -2.14
N SER A 723 24.36 -2.83 -2.27
CA SER A 723 23.03 -2.26 -2.47
C SER A 723 22.46 -2.61 -3.84
N ILE A 724 23.30 -2.77 -4.85
CA ILE A 724 22.93 -3.27 -6.18
C ILE A 724 22.70 -4.79 -6.14
N MET A 725 23.57 -5.54 -5.46
CA MET A 725 23.47 -7.00 -5.25
C MET A 725 22.15 -7.40 -4.57
N GLN A 726 21.73 -6.68 -3.53
CA GLN A 726 20.44 -6.88 -2.87
C GLN A 726 19.25 -6.24 -3.61
N GLY A 727 19.48 -5.56 -4.74
CA GLY A 727 18.44 -4.93 -5.56
C GLY A 727 17.80 -3.67 -4.96
N PHE A 728 18.39 -3.08 -3.91
CA PHE A 728 17.96 -1.79 -3.34
C PHE A 728 18.23 -0.65 -4.34
N ASN A 729 19.42 -0.63 -4.92
CA ASN A 729 19.80 0.26 -6.02
C ASN A 729 19.67 -0.47 -7.36
N ARG A 730 19.44 0.30 -8.43
CA ARG A 730 19.37 -0.22 -9.82
C ARG A 730 20.23 0.66 -10.72
N HIS A 731 21.05 0.04 -11.58
CA HIS A 731 21.81 0.79 -12.59
C HIS A 731 20.87 1.64 -13.49
N PRO A 732 21.35 2.82 -13.96
CA PRO A 732 20.63 3.61 -14.95
C PRO A 732 20.21 2.79 -16.17
N LEU A 733 19.03 3.08 -16.74
CA LEU A 733 18.44 2.32 -17.85
C LEU A 733 19.36 2.20 -19.09
N THR A 734 20.32 3.11 -19.24
CA THR A 734 21.34 3.15 -20.30
C THR A 734 22.52 2.18 -20.11
N LEU A 735 22.65 1.53 -18.95
CA LEU A 735 23.79 0.69 -18.56
C LEU A 735 23.41 -0.78 -18.25
N LYS A 736 22.14 -1.13 -18.51
CA LYS A 736 21.51 -2.41 -18.14
C LYS A 736 22.18 -3.71 -18.64
N ASN A 737 23.08 -3.63 -19.62
CA ASN A 737 23.60 -4.79 -20.36
C ASN A 737 25.09 -5.08 -20.08
N ILE A 738 25.68 -4.50 -19.02
CA ILE A 738 27.12 -4.59 -18.74
C ILE A 738 27.43 -5.49 -17.53
N ASN A 739 26.66 -5.37 -16.43
CA ASN A 739 26.90 -6.07 -15.17
C ASN A 739 25.69 -6.94 -14.78
N GLU A 740 25.55 -8.15 -15.33
CA GLU A 740 24.43 -9.05 -15.00
C GLU A 740 24.66 -9.90 -13.74
N LYS A 741 25.86 -9.88 -13.15
CA LYS A 741 26.28 -10.79 -12.06
C LYS A 741 26.73 -10.02 -10.80
N HIS A 742 25.82 -9.27 -10.21
CA HIS A 742 26.11 -8.40 -9.06
C HIS A 742 26.81 -9.11 -7.88
N ASP A 743 26.42 -10.35 -7.57
CA ASP A 743 27.07 -11.18 -6.55
C ASP A 743 28.58 -11.36 -6.80
N GLN A 744 28.96 -11.58 -8.07
CA GLN A 744 30.35 -11.74 -8.48
C GLN A 744 31.09 -10.41 -8.43
N ASN A 745 30.46 -9.30 -8.84
CA ASN A 745 31.06 -7.97 -8.79
C ASN A 745 31.39 -7.51 -7.36
N TYR A 746 30.49 -7.77 -6.39
CA TYR A 746 30.72 -7.49 -4.97
C TYR A 746 31.84 -8.38 -4.40
N ASN A 747 31.79 -9.69 -4.66
CA ASN A 747 32.79 -10.64 -4.17
C ASN A 747 34.18 -10.34 -4.74
N GLN A 748 34.28 -10.09 -6.05
CA GLN A 748 35.54 -9.73 -6.71
C GLN A 748 36.13 -8.44 -6.14
N LEU A 749 35.32 -7.42 -5.84
CA LEU A 749 35.79 -6.20 -5.19
C LEU A 749 36.31 -6.48 -3.77
N LEU A 750 35.57 -7.23 -2.96
CA LEU A 750 35.95 -7.55 -1.59
C LEU A 750 37.27 -8.34 -1.55
N CYS A 751 37.35 -9.45 -2.29
CA CYS A 751 38.56 -10.27 -2.38
C CYS A 751 39.73 -9.48 -2.99
N SER A 752 39.51 -8.68 -4.04
CA SER A 752 40.60 -7.88 -4.63
C SER A 752 41.12 -6.78 -3.68
N LEU A 753 40.29 -6.21 -2.81
CA LEU A 753 40.76 -5.26 -1.79
C LEU A 753 41.60 -5.98 -0.72
N ILE A 754 41.13 -7.12 -0.24
CA ILE A 754 41.82 -7.94 0.78
C ILE A 754 43.19 -8.41 0.26
N ASN A 755 43.23 -9.06 -0.92
CA ASN A 755 44.47 -9.59 -1.49
C ASN A 755 45.47 -8.47 -1.79
N GLN A 756 45.04 -7.36 -2.40
CA GLN A 756 45.95 -6.23 -2.70
C GLN A 756 46.50 -5.56 -1.43
N ILE A 757 45.77 -5.59 -0.31
CA ILE A 757 46.25 -5.08 0.98
C ILE A 757 47.17 -6.07 1.70
N CYS A 758 47.01 -7.38 1.48
CA CYS A 758 47.91 -8.39 2.06
C CYS A 758 49.22 -8.55 1.27
N GLU A 759 49.14 -8.66 -0.06
CA GLU A 759 50.22 -9.14 -0.93
C GLU A 759 51.16 -8.01 -1.42
N ARG A 760 50.69 -6.75 -1.48
CA ARG A 760 51.47 -5.63 -2.03
C ARG A 760 52.47 -5.11 -1.00
N GLY A 761 53.76 -5.37 -1.21
CA GLY A 761 54.85 -5.06 -0.27
C GLY A 761 55.27 -3.59 -0.19
N ASP A 762 54.33 -2.65 -0.05
CA ASP A 762 54.64 -1.24 0.20
C ASP A 762 54.91 -1.00 1.70
N PRO A 763 56.07 -0.44 2.10
CA PRO A 763 56.41 -0.20 3.51
C PRO A 763 55.40 0.67 4.29
N LEU A 764 54.68 1.57 3.61
CA LEU A 764 53.68 2.45 4.22
C LEU A 764 52.37 1.68 4.51
N MET A 765 52.04 0.73 3.62
CA MET A 765 50.88 -0.14 3.81
C MET A 765 51.15 -1.29 4.77
N GLU A 766 52.37 -1.85 4.82
CA GLU A 766 52.78 -2.94 5.74
C GLU A 766 52.47 -2.58 7.20
N ASN A 767 52.83 -1.36 7.63
CA ASN A 767 52.54 -0.83 8.97
C ASN A 767 51.03 -0.60 9.23
N SER A 768 50.20 -0.64 8.20
CA SER A 768 48.77 -0.30 8.23
C SER A 768 47.84 -1.49 8.00
N LYS A 769 48.39 -2.69 7.68
CA LYS A 769 47.61 -3.88 7.31
C LYS A 769 46.58 -4.29 8.37
N ASP A 770 46.96 -4.27 9.65
CA ASP A 770 46.08 -4.58 10.79
C ASP A 770 44.80 -3.70 10.78
N ILE A 771 44.98 -2.37 10.74
CA ILE A 771 43.88 -1.40 10.75
C ILE A 771 43.01 -1.52 9.51
N LEU A 772 43.62 -1.67 8.32
CA LEU A 772 42.91 -1.81 7.06
C LEU A 772 42.08 -3.11 7.00
N MET A 773 42.66 -4.23 7.45
CA MET A 773 41.98 -5.53 7.49
C MET A 773 40.84 -5.53 8.50
N ARG A 774 41.03 -4.95 9.71
CA ARG A 774 39.92 -4.79 10.68
C ARG A 774 38.80 -3.93 10.11
N LYS A 775 39.09 -2.79 9.46
CA LYS A 775 38.07 -2.00 8.76
C LYS A 775 37.29 -2.82 7.73
N ILE A 776 37.97 -3.51 6.81
CA ILE A 776 37.29 -4.29 5.76
C ILE A 776 36.45 -5.42 6.36
N TYR A 777 37.01 -6.25 7.24
CA TYR A 777 36.30 -7.40 7.80
C TYR A 777 35.20 -7.01 8.81
N LEU A 778 35.27 -5.86 9.49
CA LEU A 778 34.24 -5.44 10.46
C LEU A 778 33.18 -4.49 9.87
N GLU A 779 33.54 -3.62 8.93
CA GLU A 779 32.60 -2.63 8.36
C GLU A 779 31.92 -3.08 7.05
N SER A 780 32.49 -4.01 6.27
CA SER A 780 31.85 -4.47 5.02
C SER A 780 30.41 -4.99 5.23
N PRO A 781 29.47 -4.80 4.30
CA PRO A 781 28.07 -5.22 4.47
C PRO A 781 27.90 -6.72 4.77
N VAL A 782 28.56 -7.58 4.00
CA VAL A 782 28.56 -9.04 4.15
C VAL A 782 29.94 -9.58 3.80
N ILE A 783 30.51 -10.40 4.67
CA ILE A 783 31.73 -11.18 4.32
C ILE A 783 31.31 -12.40 3.50
N THR A 784 31.92 -12.57 2.33
CA THR A 784 31.70 -13.71 1.41
C THR A 784 32.45 -14.95 1.91
N GLU A 785 32.16 -16.12 1.33
CA GLU A 785 32.79 -17.36 1.81
C GLU A 785 34.25 -17.46 1.37
N GLU A 786 34.58 -17.01 0.15
CA GLU A 786 35.97 -16.83 -0.32
C GLU A 786 36.78 -15.91 0.59
N ALA A 787 36.22 -14.79 1.06
CA ALA A 787 36.90 -13.87 1.97
C ALA A 787 37.14 -14.49 3.38
N ILE A 788 36.32 -15.48 3.80
CA ILE A 788 36.57 -16.26 5.02
C ILE A 788 37.63 -17.33 4.77
N ASP A 789 37.63 -17.97 3.59
CA ASP A 789 38.61 -18.99 3.21
C ASP A 789 40.02 -18.40 3.02
N TYR A 790 40.14 -17.18 2.47
CA TYR A 790 41.40 -16.43 2.48
C TYR A 790 41.88 -16.13 3.90
N LEU A 791 40.97 -15.80 4.83
CA LEU A 791 41.34 -15.57 6.23
C LEU A 791 41.84 -16.86 6.91
N LYS A 792 41.32 -18.04 6.56
CA LYS A 792 41.88 -19.35 6.98
C LYS A 792 43.28 -19.59 6.40
N HIS A 793 43.52 -19.18 5.15
CA HIS A 793 44.85 -19.25 4.53
C HIS A 793 45.85 -18.39 5.31
N LEU A 794 45.48 -17.15 5.66
CA LEU A 794 46.31 -16.25 6.47
C LEU A 794 46.61 -16.80 7.88
N VAL A 795 45.74 -17.63 8.47
CA VAL A 795 46.07 -18.36 9.73
C VAL A 795 47.22 -19.37 9.54
N SER A 796 47.45 -19.84 8.31
CA SER A 796 48.54 -20.75 7.97
C SER A 796 49.86 -20.03 7.64
N GLU A 797 49.84 -18.70 7.54
CA GLU A 797 51.01 -17.86 7.25
C GLU A 797 51.62 -17.31 8.54
N GLU A 798 52.84 -17.74 8.85
CA GLU A 798 53.59 -17.44 10.09
C GLU A 798 53.57 -15.96 10.52
N LYS A 799 53.59 -15.01 9.57
CA LYS A 799 53.57 -13.56 9.84
C LYS A 799 52.18 -12.97 10.09
N MET A 800 51.13 -13.59 9.58
CA MET A 800 49.75 -13.07 9.61
C MET A 800 48.84 -13.86 10.54
N ALA A 801 49.28 -15.02 11.04
CA ALA A 801 48.43 -15.99 11.73
C ALA A 801 47.71 -15.42 12.97
N LEU A 802 48.42 -14.68 13.82
CA LEU A 802 47.84 -14.08 15.03
C LEU A 802 46.80 -13.01 14.69
N LEU A 803 47.07 -12.16 13.70
CA LEU A 803 46.12 -11.16 13.19
C LEU A 803 44.87 -11.83 12.57
N ALA A 804 45.05 -12.91 11.82
CA ALA A 804 43.96 -13.65 11.21
C ALA A 804 43.06 -14.35 12.26
N LEU A 805 43.64 -14.87 13.34
CA LEU A 805 42.88 -15.41 14.49
C LEU A 805 42.13 -14.31 15.26
N ASP A 806 42.77 -13.18 15.55
CA ASP A 806 42.14 -12.00 16.16
C ASP A 806 40.92 -11.53 15.34
N LEU A 807 41.09 -11.39 14.02
CA LEU A 807 40.02 -11.03 13.08
C LEU A 807 38.87 -12.05 13.09
N LEU A 808 39.17 -13.35 13.11
CA LEU A 808 38.17 -14.40 13.22
C LEU A 808 37.40 -14.32 14.56
N GLU A 809 38.07 -14.01 15.67
CA GLU A 809 37.42 -13.80 16.96
C GLU A 809 36.52 -12.56 16.95
N GLU A 810 37.02 -11.42 16.46
CA GLU A 810 36.24 -10.18 16.35
C GLU A 810 35.02 -10.34 15.44
N LEU A 811 35.14 -11.07 14.32
CA LEU A 811 34.01 -11.45 13.48
C LEU A 811 32.95 -12.28 14.24
N CYS A 812 33.37 -13.18 15.12
CA CYS A 812 32.47 -14.00 15.94
C CYS A 812 31.74 -13.23 17.05
N LEU A 813 32.31 -12.10 17.50
CA LEU A 813 31.75 -11.25 18.56
C LEU A 813 30.96 -10.06 17.99
N MET A 814 31.53 -9.33 17.03
CA MET A 814 31.00 -8.07 16.47
C MET A 814 29.94 -8.29 15.39
N ARG A 815 29.80 -9.51 14.83
CA ARG A 815 28.73 -9.85 13.86
C ARG A 815 27.81 -11.01 14.34
N PRO A 816 27.09 -10.87 15.49
CA PRO A 816 26.28 -11.95 16.09
C PRO A 816 25.34 -12.75 15.16
N PRO A 817 24.64 -12.16 14.16
CA PRO A 817 23.71 -12.91 13.31
C PRO A 817 24.37 -14.01 12.46
N ARG A 818 25.63 -13.81 12.05
CA ARG A 818 26.42 -14.76 11.23
C ARG A 818 27.58 -15.41 11.97
N ALA A 819 27.74 -15.15 13.27
CA ALA A 819 28.80 -15.70 14.13
C ALA A 819 29.01 -17.22 13.95
N HIS A 820 27.93 -17.99 13.81
CA HIS A 820 27.98 -19.44 13.59
C HIS A 820 28.78 -19.88 12.33
N LYS A 821 28.88 -19.05 11.28
CA LYS A 821 29.75 -19.32 10.11
C LYS A 821 31.21 -19.02 10.39
N TYR A 822 31.50 -17.92 11.08
CA TYR A 822 32.87 -17.52 11.44
C TYR A 822 33.47 -18.50 12.48
N VAL A 823 32.68 -18.94 13.46
CA VAL A 823 33.07 -19.97 14.45
C VAL A 823 33.45 -21.30 13.78
N ALA A 824 32.73 -21.72 12.75
CA ALA A 824 33.06 -22.93 11.99
C ALA A 824 34.40 -22.82 11.23
N SER A 825 34.97 -21.61 11.13
CA SER A 825 36.28 -21.33 10.54
C SER A 825 37.37 -21.13 11.60
N LEU A 826 37.04 -20.56 12.77
CA LEU A 826 37.96 -20.37 13.90
C LEU A 826 38.32 -21.69 14.61
N VAL A 827 37.32 -22.50 14.99
CA VAL A 827 37.52 -23.66 15.86
C VAL A 827 38.47 -24.75 15.30
N PRO A 828 38.51 -25.05 13.98
CA PRO A 828 39.47 -26.02 13.43
C PRO A 828 40.94 -25.72 13.76
N HIS A 829 41.32 -24.46 13.95
CA HIS A 829 42.70 -24.08 14.27
C HIS A 829 43.14 -24.48 15.70
N VAL A 830 42.23 -24.93 16.56
CA VAL A 830 42.55 -25.56 17.85
C VAL A 830 43.28 -26.90 17.68
N LEU A 831 43.15 -27.56 16.52
CA LEU A 831 43.90 -28.76 16.15
C LEU A 831 45.17 -28.48 15.33
N SER A 832 45.64 -27.22 15.27
CA SER A 832 46.84 -26.88 14.52
C SER A 832 48.13 -27.42 15.17
N ASP A 833 49.10 -27.80 14.33
CA ASP A 833 50.43 -28.28 14.77
C ASP A 833 51.17 -27.20 15.59
N ASN A 834 51.09 -25.93 15.17
CA ASN A 834 51.73 -24.79 15.83
C ASN A 834 51.07 -24.46 17.18
N GLU A 835 51.89 -24.43 18.23
CA GLU A 835 51.48 -24.18 19.62
C GLU A 835 50.87 -22.79 19.83
N GLU A 836 51.45 -21.72 19.27
CA GLU A 836 50.97 -20.36 19.47
C GLU A 836 49.59 -20.15 18.84
N ILE A 837 49.42 -20.67 17.61
CA ILE A 837 48.14 -20.65 16.87
C ILE A 837 47.07 -21.43 17.65
N ARG A 838 47.44 -22.60 18.19
CA ARG A 838 46.57 -23.46 18.99
C ARG A 838 46.12 -22.80 20.30
N GLU A 839 47.03 -22.21 21.08
CA GLU A 839 46.68 -21.55 22.34
C GLU A 839 45.75 -20.35 22.10
N VAL A 840 46.05 -19.52 21.10
CA VAL A 840 45.21 -18.36 20.74
C VAL A 840 43.85 -18.82 20.22
N ALA A 841 43.78 -19.78 19.29
CA ALA A 841 42.51 -20.30 18.77
C ALA A 841 41.64 -20.93 19.87
N LEU A 842 42.23 -21.60 20.87
CA LEU A 842 41.52 -22.16 22.02
C LEU A 842 40.96 -21.05 22.92
N LYS A 843 41.81 -20.07 23.29
CA LYS A 843 41.43 -18.90 24.10
C LYS A 843 40.31 -18.07 23.45
N SER A 844 40.42 -17.83 22.15
CA SER A 844 39.40 -17.15 21.34
C SER A 844 38.11 -17.96 21.26
N SER A 845 38.19 -19.28 21.07
CA SER A 845 37.01 -20.17 21.10
C SER A 845 36.27 -20.09 22.44
N LEU A 846 36.98 -20.04 23.58
CA LEU A 846 36.36 -19.83 24.90
C LEU A 846 35.73 -18.45 25.06
N LYS A 847 36.42 -17.38 24.63
CA LYS A 847 35.92 -16.00 24.68
C LYS A 847 34.64 -15.83 23.84
N VAL A 848 34.59 -16.49 22.68
CA VAL A 848 33.39 -16.56 21.84
C VAL A 848 32.30 -17.43 22.46
N TYR A 849 32.63 -18.56 23.10
CA TYR A 849 31.64 -19.39 23.81
C TYR A 849 30.93 -18.61 24.92
N LYS A 850 31.68 -17.89 25.75
CA LYS A 850 31.16 -17.01 26.81
C LYS A 850 30.23 -15.92 26.26
N ASN A 851 30.70 -15.19 25.23
CA ASN A 851 30.13 -13.88 24.88
C ASN A 851 29.25 -13.85 23.61
N SER A 852 29.28 -14.89 22.77
CA SER A 852 28.50 -14.92 21.51
C SER A 852 27.16 -15.65 21.67
N THR A 853 26.45 -15.86 20.55
CA THR A 853 25.07 -16.35 20.49
C THR A 853 24.92 -17.85 20.78
N ASP A 854 23.72 -18.29 21.16
CA ASP A 854 23.38 -19.71 21.35
C ASP A 854 23.68 -20.57 20.12
N SER A 855 23.54 -20.03 18.90
CA SER A 855 23.89 -20.74 17.66
C SER A 855 25.40 -20.87 17.47
N ALA A 856 26.18 -19.84 17.83
CA ALA A 856 27.64 -19.92 17.87
C ALA A 856 28.12 -20.98 18.90
N ARG A 857 27.59 -20.96 20.13
CA ARG A 857 27.93 -21.96 21.16
C ARG A 857 27.66 -23.40 20.72
N ARG A 858 26.51 -23.66 20.08
CA ARG A 858 26.18 -24.99 19.53
C ARG A 858 27.16 -25.46 18.44
N VAL A 859 27.75 -24.56 17.67
CA VAL A 859 28.80 -24.92 16.69
C VAL A 859 30.11 -25.27 17.39
N ILE A 860 30.50 -24.55 18.45
CA ILE A 860 31.66 -24.91 19.27
C ILE A 860 31.45 -26.29 19.91
N GLU A 861 30.30 -26.54 20.52
CA GLU A 861 29.96 -27.84 21.13
C GLU A 861 29.93 -28.98 20.11
N LYS A 862 29.40 -28.74 18.90
CA LYS A 862 29.43 -29.73 17.82
C LYS A 862 30.87 -30.08 17.39
N ASN A 863 31.76 -29.10 17.34
CA ASN A 863 33.17 -29.34 17.02
C ASN A 863 33.92 -30.03 18.16
N ALA A 864 33.66 -29.66 19.43
CA ALA A 864 34.23 -30.36 20.59
C ALA A 864 33.81 -31.85 20.62
N LEU A 865 32.54 -32.15 20.30
CA LEU A 865 32.05 -33.53 20.14
C LEU A 865 32.66 -34.25 18.91
N LEU A 866 32.97 -33.52 17.83
CA LEU A 866 33.66 -34.07 16.66
C LEU A 866 35.12 -34.42 17.00
N HIS A 867 35.83 -33.58 17.76
CA HIS A 867 37.20 -33.83 18.21
C HIS A 867 37.26 -35.02 19.17
N LEU A 868 36.30 -35.12 20.11
CA LEU A 868 36.12 -36.32 20.94
C LEU A 868 35.80 -37.57 20.08
N GLY A 869 34.98 -37.41 19.03
CA GLY A 869 34.67 -38.47 18.08
C GLY A 869 35.89 -39.00 17.32
N PHE A 870 36.87 -38.16 16.99
CA PHE A 870 38.10 -38.58 16.33
C PHE A 870 38.88 -39.61 17.15
N ILE A 871 38.89 -39.52 18.49
CA ILE A 871 39.55 -40.46 19.40
C ILE A 871 39.04 -41.91 19.23
N THR A 872 37.80 -42.10 18.73
CA THR A 872 37.22 -43.43 18.47
C THR A 872 37.73 -44.10 17.19
N LEU A 873 38.49 -43.39 16.35
CA LEU A 873 39.01 -43.91 15.09
C LEU A 873 40.30 -44.71 15.30
N SER A 874 40.45 -45.81 14.57
CA SER A 874 41.62 -46.70 14.65
C SER A 874 42.94 -46.05 14.20
N THR A 875 42.89 -44.92 13.49
CA THR A 875 44.03 -44.11 13.07
C THR A 875 43.67 -42.61 13.18
N PRO A 876 44.64 -41.72 13.48
CA PRO A 876 44.39 -40.28 13.51
C PRO A 876 43.97 -39.73 12.13
N PRO A 877 42.95 -38.84 12.06
CA PRO A 877 42.62 -38.12 10.83
C PRO A 877 43.78 -37.29 10.30
N GLU A 878 43.82 -37.05 8.99
CA GLU A 878 44.84 -36.22 8.32
C GLU A 878 44.94 -34.81 8.92
N ILE A 879 43.83 -34.26 9.42
CA ILE A 879 43.75 -32.96 10.13
C ILE A 879 44.63 -32.92 11.40
N ILE A 880 44.88 -34.07 12.03
CA ILE A 880 45.67 -34.25 13.26
C ILE A 880 47.03 -34.93 12.94
N SER A 881 47.21 -35.38 11.71
CA SER A 881 48.44 -36.01 11.25
C SER A 881 48.62 -35.90 9.72
N PRO A 882 49.08 -34.73 9.21
CA PRO A 882 49.35 -34.58 7.78
C PRO A 882 50.42 -35.58 7.27
N ARG A 883 51.22 -36.15 8.17
CA ARG A 883 52.29 -37.12 7.88
C ARG A 883 51.86 -38.60 7.96
N HIS A 884 50.58 -38.92 7.75
CA HIS A 884 50.09 -40.30 7.55
C HIS A 884 50.45 -41.26 8.71
N ALA A 885 50.47 -40.79 9.97
CA ALA A 885 50.82 -41.64 11.11
C ALA A 885 49.76 -42.73 11.33
N ARG A 886 50.16 -44.00 11.24
CA ARG A 886 49.26 -45.17 11.42
C ARG A 886 48.95 -45.49 12.89
N VAL A 887 49.46 -44.71 13.84
CA VAL A 887 49.34 -44.92 15.28
C VAL A 887 49.15 -43.55 15.93
N TRP A 888 48.22 -43.45 16.88
CA TRP A 888 48.00 -42.26 17.69
C TRP A 888 49.18 -42.01 18.66
N THR A 889 49.56 -40.75 18.84
CA THR A 889 50.45 -40.31 19.93
C THR A 889 49.66 -39.77 21.13
N GLU A 890 50.27 -39.76 22.31
CA GLU A 890 49.67 -39.19 23.52
C GLU A 890 49.34 -37.69 23.36
N GLU A 891 50.16 -36.97 22.60
CA GLU A 891 49.95 -35.56 22.26
C GLU A 891 48.71 -35.37 21.37
N GLN A 892 48.50 -36.22 20.37
CA GLN A 892 47.31 -36.15 19.51
C GLN A 892 46.01 -36.41 20.29
N TYR A 893 46.03 -37.29 21.30
CA TYR A 893 44.89 -37.44 22.21
C TYR A 893 44.66 -36.19 23.07
N LYS A 894 45.72 -35.55 23.60
CA LYS A 894 45.63 -34.28 24.34
C LYS A 894 45.10 -33.15 23.46
N LEU A 895 45.51 -33.05 22.19
CA LEU A 895 44.99 -32.09 21.22
C LEU A 895 43.47 -32.24 21.04
N CYS A 896 42.98 -33.46 20.81
CA CYS A 896 41.55 -33.73 20.65
C CYS A 896 40.72 -33.40 21.91
N LEU A 897 41.28 -33.60 23.11
CA LEU A 897 40.62 -33.32 24.38
C LEU A 897 40.69 -31.84 24.82
N SER A 898 41.63 -31.05 24.30
CA SER A 898 41.91 -29.67 24.72
C SER A 898 40.65 -28.79 24.79
N LEU A 899 39.88 -28.72 23.71
CA LEU A 899 38.64 -27.94 23.62
C LEU A 899 37.55 -28.45 24.57
N VAL A 900 37.46 -29.78 24.78
CA VAL A 900 36.48 -30.40 25.67
C VAL A 900 36.78 -30.04 27.13
N ILE A 901 38.04 -30.19 27.55
CA ILE A 901 38.51 -29.86 28.89
C ILE A 901 38.30 -28.36 29.16
N ALA A 902 38.67 -27.50 28.21
CA ALA A 902 38.59 -26.06 28.33
C ALA A 902 37.13 -25.54 28.45
N LEU A 903 36.16 -26.22 27.84
CA LEU A 903 34.73 -25.90 27.95
C LEU A 903 34.06 -26.44 29.21
N PHE A 904 34.71 -27.34 29.96
CA PHE A 904 34.10 -28.04 31.10
C PHE A 904 33.71 -27.09 32.25
N PRO A 905 34.57 -26.16 32.72
CA PRO A 905 34.22 -25.23 33.81
C PRO A 905 33.06 -24.29 33.47
N GLU A 906 32.89 -23.95 32.18
CA GLU A 906 31.84 -23.03 31.71
C GLU A 906 30.43 -23.66 31.73
N LYS A 907 30.34 -24.99 31.88
CA LYS A 907 29.07 -25.73 31.83
C LYS A 907 28.41 -25.99 33.18
N GLU A 908 29.11 -25.79 34.29
CA GLU A 908 28.57 -26.05 35.64
C GLU A 908 27.32 -25.22 35.97
N GLY A 909 27.09 -24.11 35.25
CA GLY A 909 25.88 -23.30 35.40
C GLY A 909 24.58 -23.90 34.84
N LYS A 910 24.60 -24.85 33.87
CA LYS A 910 23.38 -25.38 33.22
C LYS A 910 23.50 -26.83 32.71
N TYR A 911 22.96 -27.78 33.47
CA TYR A 911 22.45 -29.12 33.08
C TYR A 911 22.85 -29.68 31.70
N LYS A 912 23.93 -30.49 31.66
CA LYS A 912 24.02 -31.80 30.98
C LYS A 912 25.42 -32.41 31.12
N ILE A 913 25.61 -33.24 32.16
CA ILE A 913 26.86 -33.99 32.37
C ILE A 913 26.79 -35.39 31.70
N GLU A 914 25.61 -36.00 31.65
CA GLU A 914 25.34 -37.38 31.16
C GLU A 914 25.45 -37.58 29.63
N LYS A 915 26.17 -36.73 28.89
CA LYS A 915 26.36 -36.85 27.43
C LYS A 915 27.76 -36.43 26.91
N MET A 916 28.74 -36.29 27.79
CA MET A 916 30.15 -36.09 27.40
C MET A 916 31.11 -37.10 28.06
N CYS A 917 30.57 -37.99 28.88
CA CYS A 917 31.08 -39.35 29.11
C CYS A 917 30.15 -40.32 28.35
#